data_AF-A0A0P6E2S0-F1
#
_entry.id   AF-A0A0P6E2S0-F1
#
_cell.length_a   1.000
_cell.length_b   1.000
_cell.length_c   1.000
_cell.angle_alpha   90.00
_cell.angle_beta   90.00
_cell.angle_gamma   90.00
#
_symmetry.space_group_name_H-M   'P 1'
#
loop_
_entity.id
_entity.type
_entity.pdbx_description
1 polymer ?
#
loop_
_entity_poly.entity_id
_entity_poly.type
_entity_poly.pdbx_seq_one_letter_code
_entity_poly.pdbx_strand_id
1 'polypeptide(L)'
;MSKPTKFSNFVKSRSPSSKKNDKVNVFVDHLQNTRDCKDKISGQTGIIYDERMVEHQCLWDPNYPECPERFTRVLERCREYGLVQRCVDIQPRKATSEELLKLHTPDRIELLKGTDGSPDAEALEAISSGYDAIYIHPSTNELALLAAGSTLEIVDAILDGKVQNGMAIVRPPGHHAMKSEYCGYCFFNNVAIAAQHALDNKGVERILIVDWDVHHGQATQQMFYDDPRVLYFSVHRYEHGAFWPNLRESDFHYIGSGAGKGFNVNVPLNKTKMGNADYLAIWHQLLLPLAYEFRPDLVLVSSGFDSALGDEKGEMEITPACYSHLTSSLMGLAQGKLAVILEGGYCLKSLAEGAALTLRTLLGDPCPIISKVDEPSLSIQQSVLSAIYVLRPFWECLQFQGRFDVSKVGSKKEGTYFVPSVTFEGSDVKPTTFATRNCYPVQNRETINLLDQRLDKLIKETSLAVPKHRLCFVYDERMASHRNVNEPGHPERPARITSIYQKLLEYGVLDRCYRLDARDATREELLWLHKADYIDEIAVTAGKKQSTLNQLERQYGSIFICPDTYNAALLSAGSSHQIVESILSGESRSGIGVIRPPGHHAECDEAYGFCFFNNTALAAKYAIEIHQLERILIIDWDVLLTMKFTIITRYTSWYNVLLSLTDDIMCDIVPRILSLYLGKLY
;
A
#
# COMPACT_ATOMS: atom_id res chain seq x y z
N MET A 1 71.10 6.28 -33.87
CA MET A 1 70.74 5.35 -32.77
C MET A 1 71.24 5.96 -31.45
N SER A 2 70.47 5.74 -30.37
CA SER A 2 70.61 6.28 -28.98
C SER A 2 70.40 7.79 -28.73
N LYS A 3 69.25 8.09 -28.10
CA LYS A 3 68.78 9.18 -27.19
C LYS A 3 69.48 10.55 -27.15
N PRO A 4 68.71 11.62 -26.87
CA PRO A 4 68.80 12.18 -25.52
C PRO A 4 67.47 12.69 -24.91
N THR A 5 67.41 12.60 -23.58
CA THR A 5 66.51 13.34 -22.68
C THR A 5 66.95 14.81 -22.56
N LYS A 6 66.00 15.75 -22.36
CA LYS A 6 66.20 16.96 -21.53
C LYS A 6 64.89 17.70 -21.20
N PHE A 7 64.98 18.43 -20.10
CA PHE A 7 63.97 19.00 -19.21
C PHE A 7 63.27 20.31 -19.68
N SER A 8 62.07 20.51 -19.11
CA SER A 8 61.41 21.75 -18.64
C SER A 8 61.15 22.94 -19.58
N ASN A 9 59.89 23.41 -19.63
CA ASN A 9 59.50 24.69 -18.99
C ASN A 9 57.99 24.95 -19.00
N PHE A 10 57.54 25.62 -17.94
CA PHE A 10 56.23 26.22 -17.66
C PHE A 10 55.56 26.92 -18.85
N VAL A 11 54.21 26.97 -18.87
CA VAL A 11 53.42 28.22 -18.98
C VAL A 11 51.89 27.96 -18.86
N LYS A 12 51.33 28.58 -17.82
CA LYS A 12 50.02 29.25 -17.65
C LYS A 12 48.68 28.53 -17.89
N SER A 13 47.93 28.52 -16.78
CA SER A 13 46.48 28.41 -16.60
C SER A 13 45.62 29.00 -17.72
N ARG A 14 44.63 28.21 -18.19
CA ARG A 14 43.37 28.69 -18.74
C ARG A 14 42.22 28.00 -18.00
N SER A 15 41.28 28.82 -17.53
CA SER A 15 40.01 28.47 -16.91
C SER A 15 39.21 27.45 -17.73
N PRO A 16 38.52 26.47 -17.12
CA PRO A 16 37.63 25.58 -17.86
C PRO A 16 36.35 26.34 -18.24
N SER A 17 36.16 26.49 -19.55
CA SER A 17 34.90 26.89 -20.17
C SER A 17 33.79 25.91 -19.82
N SER A 18 32.60 26.45 -19.56
CA SER A 18 31.34 25.75 -19.31
C SER A 18 31.05 24.65 -20.35
N LYS A 19 31.08 23.39 -19.90
CA LYS A 19 30.48 22.28 -20.67
C LYS A 19 28.97 22.39 -20.54
N LYS A 20 28.31 22.61 -21.69
CA LYS A 20 26.86 22.46 -21.83
C LYS A 20 26.47 21.06 -21.37
N ASN A 21 25.47 20.98 -20.51
CA ASN A 21 24.76 19.75 -20.17
C ASN A 21 24.08 19.23 -21.45
N ASP A 22 24.70 18.26 -22.11
CA ASP A 22 23.99 17.38 -23.02
C ASP A 22 23.06 16.52 -22.16
N LYS A 23 21.79 16.91 -22.08
CA LYS A 23 20.71 16.06 -21.59
C LYS A 23 20.69 14.83 -22.48
N VAL A 24 21.29 13.74 -22.00
CA VAL A 24 21.07 12.41 -22.58
C VAL A 24 19.56 12.16 -22.48
N ASN A 25 18.86 12.26 -23.61
CA ASN A 25 17.49 11.80 -23.72
C ASN A 25 17.53 10.28 -23.52
N VAL A 26 17.33 9.83 -22.27
CA VAL A 26 17.08 8.43 -21.97
C VAL A 26 15.77 8.08 -22.67
N PHE A 27 15.86 7.32 -23.76
CA PHE A 27 14.70 6.79 -24.45
C PHE A 27 14.10 5.72 -23.54
N VAL A 28 13.03 6.07 -22.80
CA VAL A 28 12.28 5.11 -22.01
C VAL A 28 11.39 4.33 -22.98
N ASP A 29 11.81 3.13 -23.37
CA ASP A 29 10.91 2.21 -24.06
C ASP A 29 9.88 1.72 -23.04
N HIS A 30 8.70 2.33 -23.04
CA HIS A 30 7.59 1.94 -22.16
C HIS A 30 7.16 0.48 -22.37
N LEU A 31 7.45 -0.11 -23.55
CA LEU A 31 7.18 -1.52 -23.84
C LEU A 31 8.28 -2.45 -23.30
N GLN A 32 9.45 -1.93 -22.95
CA GLN A 32 10.51 -2.73 -22.34
C GLN A 32 10.04 -3.31 -21.00
N ASN A 33 9.36 -2.52 -20.16
CA ASN A 33 8.73 -3.02 -18.94
C ASN A 33 7.75 -4.16 -19.24
N THR A 34 6.95 -4.04 -20.31
CA THR A 34 6.01 -5.10 -20.72
C THR A 34 6.72 -6.36 -21.20
N ARG A 35 7.89 -6.24 -21.84
CA ARG A 35 8.73 -7.36 -22.26
C ARG A 35 9.40 -8.02 -21.06
N ASP A 36 9.96 -7.22 -20.15
CA ASP A 36 10.66 -7.68 -18.95
C ASP A 36 9.73 -8.36 -17.95
N CYS A 37 8.43 -8.05 -17.98
CA CYS A 37 7.43 -8.70 -17.13
C CYS A 37 6.94 -10.05 -17.66
N LYS A 38 7.28 -10.44 -18.90
CA LYS A 38 6.75 -11.68 -19.53
C LYS A 38 7.01 -12.91 -18.68
N ASP A 39 8.22 -13.02 -18.13
CA ASP A 39 8.67 -14.18 -17.36
C ASP A 39 8.61 -13.93 -15.84
N LYS A 40 8.08 -12.78 -15.40
CA LYS A 40 7.99 -12.44 -13.97
C LYS A 40 6.76 -13.09 -13.33
N ILE A 41 7.00 -13.81 -12.24
CA ILE A 41 5.98 -14.35 -11.35
C ILE A 41 6.19 -13.81 -9.93
N SER A 42 5.13 -13.76 -9.12
CA SER A 42 5.26 -13.40 -7.71
C SER A 42 6.17 -14.42 -7.02
N GLY A 43 7.23 -13.93 -6.35
CA GLY A 43 8.10 -14.78 -5.54
C GLY A 43 7.49 -15.16 -4.19
N GLN A 44 8.23 -15.95 -3.41
CA GLN A 44 7.82 -16.39 -2.08
C GLN A 44 8.02 -15.28 -1.02
N THR A 45 7.37 -15.43 0.13
CA THR A 45 7.56 -14.56 1.31
C THR A 45 8.59 -15.15 2.24
N GLY A 46 9.56 -14.36 2.68
CA GLY A 46 10.53 -14.73 3.71
C GLY A 46 10.01 -14.43 5.12
N ILE A 47 10.41 -15.25 6.08
CA ILE A 47 10.22 -14.99 7.52
C ILE A 47 11.56 -15.18 8.23
N ILE A 48 11.86 -14.33 9.22
CA ILE A 48 13.05 -14.44 10.05
C ILE A 48 12.71 -14.12 11.51
N TYR A 49 13.22 -14.97 12.41
CA TYR A 49 13.11 -14.82 13.86
C TYR A 49 14.18 -15.70 14.55
N ASP A 50 14.48 -15.40 15.82
CA ASP A 50 15.32 -16.25 16.67
C ASP A 50 14.63 -16.42 18.02
N GLU A 51 14.32 -17.67 18.41
CA GLU A 51 13.59 -17.96 19.65
C GLU A 51 14.32 -17.46 20.90
N ARG A 52 15.64 -17.26 20.86
CA ARG A 52 16.41 -16.70 22.00
C ARG A 52 16.03 -15.27 22.31
N MET A 53 15.36 -14.57 21.40
CA MET A 53 14.86 -13.22 21.64
C MET A 53 13.92 -13.14 22.85
N VAL A 54 13.34 -14.25 23.33
CA VAL A 54 12.54 -14.30 24.57
C VAL A 54 13.37 -14.10 25.85
N GLU A 55 14.69 -14.24 25.78
CA GLU A 55 15.55 -14.09 26.96
C GLU A 55 15.68 -12.63 27.42
N HIS A 56 15.46 -11.66 26.53
CA HIS A 56 15.51 -10.23 26.88
C HIS A 56 14.28 -9.83 27.71
N GLN A 57 14.44 -9.49 28.99
CA GLN A 57 13.32 -9.06 29.83
C GLN A 57 13.78 -8.09 30.92
N CYS A 58 12.85 -7.28 31.43
CA CYS A 58 13.12 -6.38 32.54
C CYS A 58 13.27 -7.16 33.85
N LEU A 59 14.42 -7.06 34.52
CA LEU A 59 14.71 -7.82 35.73
C LEU A 59 14.08 -7.23 37.00
N TRP A 60 13.62 -5.99 36.96
CA TRP A 60 13.18 -5.22 38.12
C TRP A 60 11.71 -4.76 38.07
N ASP A 61 11.06 -4.90 36.92
CA ASP A 61 9.63 -4.62 36.73
C ASP A 61 8.97 -5.74 35.90
N PRO A 62 8.22 -6.65 36.53
CA PRO A 62 7.58 -7.76 35.83
C PRO A 62 6.39 -7.31 34.96
N ASN A 63 5.92 -6.08 35.11
CA ASN A 63 4.82 -5.52 34.31
C ASN A 63 5.34 -4.59 33.21
N TYR A 64 6.63 -4.65 32.88
CA TYR A 64 7.22 -3.83 31.84
C TYR A 64 6.58 -4.16 30.48
N PRO A 65 6.04 -3.18 29.72
CA PRO A 65 5.26 -3.48 28.50
C PRO A 65 6.07 -4.15 27.39
N GLU A 66 7.35 -3.79 27.24
CA GLU A 66 8.24 -4.48 26.29
C GLU A 66 8.74 -5.79 26.93
N CYS A 67 8.02 -6.87 26.67
CA CYS A 67 8.21 -8.17 27.30
C CYS A 67 8.38 -9.31 26.27
N PRO A 68 8.91 -10.48 26.68
CA PRO A 68 9.06 -11.66 25.82
C PRO A 68 7.77 -12.12 25.14
N GLU A 69 6.62 -11.96 25.80
CA GLU A 69 5.33 -12.40 25.29
C GLU A 69 4.93 -11.70 23.99
N ARG A 70 5.45 -10.50 23.74
CA ARG A 70 5.24 -9.80 22.46
C ARG A 70 5.73 -10.64 21.28
N PHE A 71 6.88 -11.29 21.44
CA PHE A 71 7.46 -12.16 20.42
C PHE A 71 6.73 -13.51 20.35
N THR A 72 6.54 -14.17 21.50
CA THR A 72 5.94 -15.52 21.51
C THR A 72 4.51 -15.52 20.99
N ARG A 73 3.69 -14.52 21.39
CA ARG A 73 2.29 -14.43 20.95
C ARG A 73 2.15 -14.20 19.45
N VAL A 74 3.02 -13.39 18.85
CA VAL A 74 3.04 -13.19 17.40
C VAL A 74 3.37 -14.50 16.69
N LEU A 75 4.42 -15.21 17.10
CA LEU A 75 4.78 -16.48 16.49
C LEU A 75 3.72 -17.56 16.69
N GLU A 76 3.14 -17.66 17.89
CA GLU A 76 2.01 -18.55 18.19
C GLU A 76 0.84 -18.31 17.23
N ARG A 77 0.39 -17.05 17.10
CA ARG A 77 -0.73 -16.70 16.21
C ARG A 77 -0.41 -16.96 14.73
N CYS A 78 0.80 -16.66 14.28
CA CYS A 78 1.27 -17.01 12.94
C CYS A 78 1.27 -18.54 12.69
N ARG A 79 1.62 -19.34 13.70
CA ARG A 79 1.60 -20.82 13.64
C ARG A 79 0.18 -21.37 13.68
N GLU A 80 -0.70 -20.81 14.51
CA GLU A 80 -2.13 -21.16 14.59
C GLU A 80 -2.83 -20.99 13.23
N TYR A 81 -2.46 -19.94 12.48
CA TYR A 81 -2.95 -19.69 11.12
C TYR A 81 -2.18 -20.42 10.01
N GLY A 82 -1.21 -21.26 10.36
CA GLY A 82 -0.42 -22.01 9.38
C GLY A 82 0.44 -21.14 8.45
N LEU A 83 0.79 -19.91 8.86
CA LEU A 83 1.47 -18.93 8.02
C LEU A 83 2.97 -19.18 7.94
N VAL A 84 3.60 -19.57 9.07
CA VAL A 84 5.05 -19.80 9.15
C VAL A 84 5.49 -20.88 8.16
N GLN A 85 4.71 -21.96 8.03
CA GLN A 85 5.01 -23.10 7.16
C GLN A 85 4.90 -22.76 5.67
N ARG A 86 4.27 -21.63 5.33
CA ARG A 86 4.13 -21.13 3.95
C ARG A 86 5.27 -20.18 3.56
N CYS A 87 6.08 -19.75 4.51
CA CYS A 87 7.18 -18.81 4.30
C CYS A 87 8.50 -19.56 4.03
N VAL A 88 9.44 -18.88 3.38
CA VAL A 88 10.84 -19.29 3.32
C VAL A 88 11.51 -18.86 4.62
N ASP A 89 12.05 -19.82 5.35
CA ASP A 89 12.78 -19.56 6.59
C ASP A 89 14.17 -18.99 6.28
N ILE A 90 14.41 -17.73 6.68
CA ILE A 90 15.68 -17.04 6.51
C ILE A 90 16.43 -17.10 7.84
N GLN A 91 17.70 -17.52 7.79
CA GLN A 91 18.47 -17.74 9.01
C GLN A 91 18.96 -16.40 9.61
N PRO A 92 18.76 -16.17 10.92
CA PRO A 92 19.24 -14.98 11.58
C PRO A 92 20.76 -14.99 11.75
N ARG A 93 21.35 -13.78 11.76
CA ARG A 93 22.74 -13.56 12.13
C ARG A 93 22.87 -12.35 13.05
N LYS A 94 24.02 -12.21 13.69
CA LYS A 94 24.40 -11.00 14.41
C LYS A 94 24.86 -9.93 13.41
N ALA A 95 24.46 -8.68 13.63
CA ALA A 95 25.07 -7.53 12.97
C ALA A 95 26.56 -7.43 13.36
N THR A 96 27.38 -7.01 12.42
CA THR A 96 28.80 -6.76 12.64
C THR A 96 29.02 -5.35 13.18
N SER A 97 30.13 -5.13 13.87
CA SER A 97 30.49 -3.78 14.33
C SER A 97 30.62 -2.78 13.18
N GLU A 98 31.08 -3.20 12.00
CA GLU A 98 31.17 -2.33 10.82
C GLU A 98 29.79 -1.84 10.36
N GLU A 99 28.80 -2.72 10.32
CA GLU A 99 27.41 -2.36 9.97
C GLU A 99 26.82 -1.37 10.98
N LEU A 100 27.04 -1.60 12.29
CA LEU A 100 26.55 -0.70 13.34
C LEU A 100 27.22 0.68 13.30
N LEU A 101 28.53 0.73 13.08
CA LEU A 101 29.34 1.96 13.08
C LEU A 101 28.98 2.94 11.96
N LYS A 102 28.19 2.50 10.97
CA LYS A 102 27.63 3.39 9.94
C LYS A 102 26.71 4.45 10.53
N LEU A 103 25.93 4.09 11.55
CA LEU A 103 24.88 4.96 12.12
C LEU A 103 25.02 5.19 13.63
N HIS A 104 25.81 4.37 14.33
CA HIS A 104 25.99 4.46 15.78
C HIS A 104 27.44 4.70 16.18
N THR A 105 27.64 5.30 17.35
CA THR A 105 28.99 5.59 17.87
C THR A 105 29.66 4.34 18.47
N PRO A 106 31.00 4.25 18.40
CA PRO A 106 31.76 3.17 19.04
C PRO A 106 31.47 3.05 20.55
N ASP A 107 31.40 4.19 21.25
CA ASP A 107 31.19 4.23 22.70
C ASP A 107 29.89 3.53 23.12
N ARG A 108 28.83 3.65 22.32
CA ARG A 108 27.54 3.00 22.56
C ARG A 108 27.61 1.50 22.33
N ILE A 109 28.35 1.06 21.33
CA ILE A 109 28.52 -0.37 21.03
C ILE A 109 29.32 -1.04 22.16
N GLU A 110 30.41 -0.41 22.59
CA GLU A 110 31.25 -0.93 23.67
C GLU A 110 30.56 -0.86 25.03
N LEU A 111 29.76 0.17 25.30
CA LEU A 111 28.95 0.23 26.53
C LEU A 111 27.99 -0.97 26.62
N LEU A 112 27.22 -1.25 25.55
CA LEU A 112 26.26 -2.35 25.56
C LEU A 112 26.96 -3.70 25.69
N LYS A 113 28.06 -3.88 24.96
CA LYS A 113 28.90 -5.08 25.05
C LYS A 113 29.51 -5.28 26.44
N GLY A 114 29.81 -4.20 27.17
CA GLY A 114 30.26 -4.27 28.56
C GLY A 114 29.21 -4.80 29.53
N THR A 115 27.94 -4.87 29.13
CA THR A 115 26.85 -5.42 29.96
C THR A 115 26.62 -6.92 29.76
N ASP A 116 27.30 -7.54 28.78
CA ASP A 116 27.11 -8.95 28.43
C ASP A 116 27.34 -9.90 29.60
N GLY A 117 26.35 -10.74 29.88
CA GLY A 117 26.43 -11.76 30.92
C GLY A 117 26.57 -11.22 32.34
N SER A 118 26.39 -9.91 32.57
CA SER A 118 26.49 -9.31 33.90
C SER A 118 25.45 -9.91 34.85
N PRO A 119 25.81 -10.51 36.00
CA PRO A 119 24.84 -11.02 36.96
C PRO A 119 24.25 -9.92 37.86
N ASP A 120 24.78 -8.69 37.78
CA ASP A 120 24.45 -7.59 38.68
C ASP A 120 23.28 -6.77 38.13
N ALA A 121 22.06 -7.14 38.54
CA ALA A 121 20.84 -6.47 38.12
C ALA A 121 20.76 -5.00 38.59
N GLU A 122 21.36 -4.64 39.74
CA GLU A 122 21.35 -3.27 40.25
C GLU A 122 22.24 -2.37 39.41
N ALA A 123 23.42 -2.87 39.00
CA ALA A 123 24.29 -2.15 38.08
C ALA A 123 23.62 -1.95 36.71
N LEU A 124 22.94 -2.98 36.20
CA LEU A 124 22.19 -2.88 34.94
C LEU A 124 21.04 -1.88 35.03
N GLU A 125 20.29 -1.87 36.14
CA GLU A 125 19.23 -0.89 36.40
C GLU A 125 19.79 0.54 36.48
N ALA A 126 20.95 0.72 37.13
CA ALA A 126 21.61 2.01 37.23
C ALA A 126 22.01 2.57 35.85
N ILE A 127 22.59 1.73 34.97
CA ILE A 127 22.90 2.14 33.58
C ILE A 127 21.62 2.48 32.83
N SER A 128 20.59 1.63 32.97
CA SER A 128 19.29 1.79 32.30
C SER A 128 18.62 3.11 32.69
N SER A 129 18.73 3.52 33.96
CA SER A 129 18.18 4.77 34.47
C SER A 129 18.79 6.03 33.85
N GLY A 130 19.92 5.91 33.13
CA GLY A 130 20.53 7.00 32.37
C GLY A 130 19.85 7.29 31.03
N TYR A 131 18.89 6.47 30.60
CA TYR A 131 18.28 6.54 29.28
C TYR A 131 16.76 6.52 29.37
N ASP A 132 16.09 7.21 28.44
CA ASP A 132 14.64 7.31 28.43
C ASP A 132 13.99 5.99 27.96
N ALA A 133 13.16 5.40 28.82
CA ALA A 133 12.43 4.16 28.58
C ALA A 133 13.34 2.99 28.12
N ILE A 134 14.42 2.71 28.84
CA ILE A 134 15.34 1.59 28.57
C ILE A 134 15.42 0.65 29.77
N TYR A 135 15.54 -0.65 29.50
CA TYR A 135 16.03 -1.64 30.45
C TYR A 135 17.12 -2.48 29.78
N ILE A 136 18.19 -2.78 30.51
CA ILE A 136 19.28 -3.64 30.06
C ILE A 136 19.22 -4.97 30.82
N HIS A 137 19.33 -6.05 30.06
CA HIS A 137 19.40 -7.44 30.49
C HIS A 137 20.77 -8.03 30.10
N PRO A 138 21.26 -9.08 30.75
CA PRO A 138 22.55 -9.71 30.41
C PRO A 138 22.67 -10.23 28.97
N SER A 139 21.56 -10.39 28.27
CA SER A 139 21.50 -10.80 26.85
C SER A 139 21.17 -9.67 25.88
N THR A 140 21.01 -8.42 26.35
CA THR A 140 20.58 -7.29 25.50
C THR A 140 21.51 -7.06 24.33
N ASN A 141 22.83 -7.04 24.51
CA ASN A 141 23.76 -6.82 23.41
C ASN A 141 23.64 -7.92 22.35
N GLU A 142 23.71 -9.20 22.76
CA GLU A 142 23.57 -10.33 21.84
C GLU A 142 22.27 -10.27 21.04
N LEU A 143 21.15 -10.03 21.72
CA LEU A 143 19.83 -10.03 21.08
C LEU A 143 19.59 -8.78 20.23
N ALA A 144 20.14 -7.62 20.62
CA ALA A 144 20.12 -6.41 19.78
C ALA A 144 20.95 -6.60 18.50
N LEU A 145 22.10 -7.28 18.59
CA LEU A 145 22.88 -7.66 17.41
C LEU A 145 22.11 -8.62 16.51
N LEU A 146 21.40 -9.60 17.08
CA LEU A 146 20.56 -10.53 16.32
C LEU A 146 19.36 -9.83 15.67
N ALA A 147 18.71 -8.88 16.34
CA ALA A 147 17.62 -8.11 15.78
C ALA A 147 18.09 -7.31 14.54
N ALA A 148 19.17 -6.52 14.68
CA ALA A 148 19.73 -5.74 13.58
C ALA A 148 20.22 -6.63 12.43
N GLY A 149 20.92 -7.72 12.74
CA GLY A 149 21.42 -8.66 11.72
C GLY A 149 20.31 -9.44 11.02
N SER A 150 19.22 -9.77 11.72
CA SER A 150 18.03 -10.39 11.10
C SER A 150 17.34 -9.45 10.11
N THR A 151 17.25 -8.16 10.46
CA THR A 151 16.72 -7.15 9.54
C THR A 151 17.60 -6.97 8.30
N LEU A 152 18.93 -7.01 8.45
CA LEU A 152 19.86 -7.00 7.32
C LEU A 152 19.65 -8.23 6.41
N GLU A 153 19.54 -9.43 6.98
CA GLU A 153 19.35 -10.67 6.21
C GLU A 153 18.05 -10.71 5.42
N ILE A 154 16.92 -10.26 5.99
CA ILE A 154 15.66 -10.25 5.25
C ILE A 154 15.70 -9.24 4.10
N VAL A 155 16.34 -8.08 4.29
CA VAL A 155 16.52 -7.08 3.23
C VAL A 155 17.43 -7.62 2.13
N ASP A 156 18.54 -8.27 2.49
CA ASP A 156 19.43 -8.94 1.53
C ASP A 156 18.69 -10.03 0.75
N ALA A 157 17.90 -10.88 1.42
CA ALA A 157 17.14 -11.92 0.76
C ALA A 157 16.12 -11.36 -0.26
N ILE A 158 15.50 -10.22 0.03
CA ILE A 158 14.58 -9.53 -0.89
C ILE A 158 15.35 -8.92 -2.08
N LEU A 159 16.44 -8.21 -1.81
CA LEU A 159 17.21 -7.50 -2.84
C LEU A 159 17.96 -8.47 -3.77
N ASP A 160 18.42 -9.60 -3.24
CA ASP A 160 19.06 -10.69 -3.99
C ASP A 160 18.04 -11.56 -4.74
N GLY A 161 16.73 -11.31 -4.58
CA GLY A 161 15.65 -12.03 -5.26
C GLY A 161 15.41 -13.45 -4.74
N LYS A 162 15.92 -13.80 -3.55
CA LYS A 162 15.64 -15.09 -2.89
C LYS A 162 14.18 -15.18 -2.44
N VAL A 163 13.62 -14.04 -2.02
CA VAL A 163 12.20 -13.86 -1.68
C VAL A 163 11.70 -12.55 -2.30
N GLN A 164 10.38 -12.44 -2.50
CA GLN A 164 9.74 -11.24 -3.04
C GLN A 164 9.61 -10.14 -1.99
N ASN A 165 9.23 -10.54 -0.78
CA ASN A 165 8.97 -9.70 0.40
C ASN A 165 9.24 -10.53 1.66
N GLY A 166 9.16 -9.92 2.83
CA GLY A 166 9.32 -10.68 4.07
C GLY A 166 9.03 -9.93 5.36
N MET A 167 8.99 -10.69 6.46
CA MET A 167 8.76 -10.17 7.80
C MET A 167 9.85 -10.62 8.76
N ALA A 168 10.40 -9.67 9.51
CA ALA A 168 11.32 -9.89 10.62
C ALA A 168 10.57 -9.73 11.95
N ILE A 169 10.36 -10.84 12.65
CA ILE A 169 9.75 -10.87 13.99
C ILE A 169 10.91 -10.78 14.97
N VAL A 170 11.26 -9.56 15.36
CA VAL A 170 12.47 -9.27 16.13
C VAL A 170 12.17 -8.52 17.41
N ARG A 171 13.06 -8.67 18.40
CA ARG A 171 13.18 -7.78 19.55
C ARG A 171 14.61 -7.81 20.09
N PRO A 172 15.15 -6.70 20.63
CA PRO A 172 14.49 -5.40 20.86
C PRO A 172 14.15 -4.60 19.58
N PRO A 173 13.21 -3.62 19.66
CA PRO A 173 12.86 -2.70 18.56
C PRO A 173 14.02 -1.74 18.22
N GLY A 174 13.85 -0.89 17.20
CA GLY A 174 14.93 -0.07 16.65
C GLY A 174 14.64 1.41 16.37
N HIS A 175 13.42 1.82 16.01
CA HIS A 175 13.20 3.15 15.39
C HIS A 175 13.51 4.38 16.26
N HIS A 176 13.68 4.22 17.58
CA HIS A 176 14.11 5.28 18.52
C HIS A 176 15.62 5.29 18.81
N ALA A 177 16.38 4.29 18.36
CA ALA A 177 17.80 4.15 18.67
C ALA A 177 18.64 5.25 17.99
N MET A 178 18.98 6.29 18.73
CA MET A 178 19.75 7.43 18.23
C MET A 178 21.22 7.08 17.95
N LYS A 179 21.93 7.98 17.25
CA LYS A 179 23.36 7.81 16.93
C LYS A 179 24.22 7.51 18.16
N SER A 180 23.95 8.17 19.28
CA SER A 180 24.76 8.10 20.51
C SER A 180 23.94 7.83 21.77
N GLU A 181 22.67 7.44 21.68
CA GLU A 181 21.78 7.34 22.86
C GLU A 181 20.81 6.15 22.80
N TYR A 182 20.71 5.44 23.94
CA TYR A 182 19.60 4.59 24.42
C TYR A 182 18.22 5.27 24.36
N CYS A 183 17.19 4.78 23.66
CA CYS A 183 15.86 5.39 23.81
C CYS A 183 14.72 4.43 23.45
N GLY A 184 13.62 4.47 24.20
CA GLY A 184 12.34 3.85 23.80
C GLY A 184 12.45 2.36 23.50
N TYR A 185 13.09 1.59 24.37
CA TYR A 185 13.40 0.16 24.20
C TYR A 185 14.39 -0.18 23.08
N CYS A 186 14.86 0.80 22.32
CA CYS A 186 15.63 0.58 21.11
C CYS A 186 17.15 0.72 21.33
N PHE A 187 17.89 -0.33 20.97
CA PHE A 187 19.35 -0.38 21.15
C PHE A 187 20.16 -0.12 19.89
N PHE A 188 19.69 -0.58 18.73
CA PHE A 188 20.25 -0.27 17.41
C PHE A 188 19.08 -0.01 16.47
N ASN A 189 19.24 0.91 15.52
CA ASN A 189 18.14 1.24 14.62
C ASN A 189 18.10 0.21 13.49
N ASN A 190 17.37 -0.88 13.72
CA ASN A 190 17.28 -2.04 12.85
C ASN A 190 16.95 -1.64 11.40
N VAL A 191 15.90 -0.83 11.21
CA VAL A 191 15.43 -0.38 9.90
C VAL A 191 16.43 0.56 9.24
N ALA A 192 16.99 1.53 9.98
CA ALA A 192 17.93 2.48 9.41
C ALA A 192 19.27 1.82 9.02
N ILE A 193 19.79 0.88 9.82
CA ILE A 193 21.01 0.11 9.48
C ILE A 193 20.80 -0.67 8.18
N ALA A 194 19.65 -1.33 8.04
CA ALA A 194 19.34 -2.06 6.82
C ALA A 194 19.12 -1.15 5.61
N ALA A 195 18.51 0.03 5.79
CA ALA A 195 18.40 1.04 4.74
C ALA A 195 19.78 1.53 4.29
N GLN A 196 20.66 1.89 5.22
CA GLN A 196 22.03 2.33 4.90
C GLN A 196 22.84 1.23 4.21
N HIS A 197 22.71 -0.02 4.65
CA HIS A 197 23.34 -1.16 3.99
C HIS A 197 22.84 -1.36 2.56
N ALA A 198 21.53 -1.24 2.32
CA ALA A 198 20.96 -1.35 0.98
C ALA A 198 21.48 -0.24 0.03
N LEU A 199 21.60 0.99 0.53
CA LEU A 199 22.17 2.12 -0.22
C LEU A 199 23.66 1.91 -0.54
N ASP A 200 24.44 1.45 0.44
CA ASP A 200 25.89 1.31 0.32
C ASP A 200 26.29 0.09 -0.55
N ASN A 201 25.58 -1.04 -0.41
CA ASN A 201 26.07 -2.35 -0.85
C ASN A 201 25.17 -3.06 -1.87
N LYS A 202 23.91 -2.64 -2.07
CA LYS A 202 22.93 -3.37 -2.91
C LYS A 202 22.44 -2.59 -4.13
N GLY A 203 23.00 -1.42 -4.41
CA GLY A 203 22.65 -0.62 -5.58
C GLY A 203 21.23 -0.05 -5.55
N VAL A 204 20.65 0.08 -4.35
CA VAL A 204 19.34 0.71 -4.13
C VAL A 204 19.53 2.22 -4.16
N GLU A 205 18.70 2.95 -4.92
CA GLU A 205 18.82 4.41 -5.04
C GLU A 205 17.76 5.16 -4.25
N ARG A 206 16.58 4.55 -4.06
CA ARG A 206 15.43 5.16 -3.39
C ARG A 206 14.77 4.18 -2.42
N ILE A 207 14.71 4.54 -1.14
CA ILE A 207 14.09 3.75 -0.08
C ILE A 207 12.92 4.52 0.51
N LEU A 208 11.76 3.90 0.55
CA LEU A 208 10.63 4.41 1.34
C LEU A 208 10.62 3.68 2.68
N ILE A 209 10.71 4.43 3.77
CA ILE A 209 10.49 3.91 5.12
C ILE A 209 9.11 4.38 5.58
N VAL A 210 8.20 3.43 5.83
CA VAL A 210 6.87 3.69 6.40
C VAL A 210 6.88 3.28 7.87
N ASP A 211 6.70 4.23 8.75
CA ASP A 211 6.63 4.03 10.19
C ASP A 211 5.19 4.24 10.67
N TRP A 212 4.52 3.12 10.95
CA TRP A 212 3.14 3.13 11.44
C TRP A 212 3.04 2.78 12.93
N ASP A 213 4.18 2.62 13.59
CA ASP A 213 4.24 2.59 15.05
C ASP A 213 3.63 3.88 15.59
N VAL A 214 2.90 3.78 16.69
CA VAL A 214 2.18 4.94 17.23
C VAL A 214 3.15 6.00 17.79
N HIS A 215 4.41 5.66 18.02
CA HIS A 215 5.44 6.59 18.45
C HIS A 215 6.26 7.08 17.26
N HIS A 216 6.70 8.34 17.31
CA HIS A 216 7.58 8.89 16.28
C HIS A 216 8.95 8.24 16.34
N GLY A 217 9.39 7.61 15.25
CA GLY A 217 10.76 7.10 15.07
C GLY A 217 11.77 8.21 14.82
N GLN A 218 11.93 9.11 15.80
CA GLN A 218 12.81 10.28 15.76
C GLN A 218 14.24 9.97 15.35
N ALA A 219 14.77 8.81 15.74
CA ALA A 219 16.12 8.43 15.36
C ALA A 219 16.21 8.09 13.86
N THR A 220 15.23 7.39 13.31
CA THR A 220 15.13 7.11 11.88
C THR A 220 15.03 8.41 11.08
N GLN A 221 14.18 9.36 11.52
CA GLN A 221 14.11 10.71 10.96
C GLN A 221 15.48 11.40 10.95
N GLN A 222 16.19 11.40 12.08
CA GLN A 222 17.47 12.09 12.21
C GLN A 222 18.56 11.49 11.30
N MET A 223 18.57 10.16 11.12
CA MET A 223 19.59 9.46 10.33
C MET A 223 19.55 9.79 8.84
N PHE A 224 18.38 10.17 8.31
CA PHE A 224 18.19 10.46 6.88
C PHE A 224 17.70 11.90 6.63
N TYR A 225 17.77 12.78 7.62
CA TYR A 225 17.14 14.11 7.58
C TYR A 225 17.64 15.00 6.42
N ASP A 226 18.84 14.75 5.91
CA ASP A 226 19.45 15.46 4.78
C ASP A 226 19.67 14.59 3.52
N ASP A 227 19.21 13.34 3.52
CA ASP A 227 19.41 12.38 2.42
C ASP A 227 18.14 12.22 1.54
N PRO A 228 18.12 12.73 0.30
CA PRO A 228 16.97 12.61 -0.59
C PRO A 228 16.73 11.19 -1.13
N ARG A 229 17.65 10.25 -0.89
CA ARG A 229 17.50 8.86 -1.30
C ARG A 229 16.54 8.10 -0.38
N VAL A 230 16.20 8.65 0.78
CA VAL A 230 15.29 8.02 1.73
C VAL A 230 14.09 8.93 1.98
N LEU A 231 12.90 8.46 1.64
CA LEU A 231 11.65 9.08 2.05
C LEU A 231 11.20 8.44 3.37
N TYR A 232 11.29 9.17 4.48
CA TYR A 232 10.76 8.72 5.78
C TYR A 232 9.34 9.26 5.96
N PHE A 233 8.40 8.37 6.26
CA PHE A 233 7.01 8.70 6.51
C PHE A 233 6.56 8.11 7.85
N SER A 234 6.14 8.94 8.80
CA SER A 234 5.70 8.49 10.12
C SER A 234 4.31 9.01 10.47
N VAL A 235 3.45 8.10 10.93
CA VAL A 235 2.14 8.41 11.52
C VAL A 235 2.20 8.08 13.01
N HIS A 236 2.08 9.08 13.88
CA HIS A 236 2.34 8.87 15.31
C HIS A 236 1.43 9.73 16.18
N ARG A 237 1.07 9.23 17.37
CA ARG A 237 0.43 10.04 18.41
C ARG A 237 1.36 11.17 18.80
N TYR A 238 0.81 12.37 18.85
CA TYR A 238 1.59 13.58 19.12
C TYR A 238 0.93 14.44 20.20
N GLU A 239 -0.39 14.66 20.11
CA GLU A 239 -1.14 15.52 21.03
C GLU A 239 -0.42 16.84 21.28
N HIS A 240 -0.05 17.51 20.19
CA HIS A 240 0.71 18.76 20.22
C HIS A 240 2.04 18.65 20.99
N GLY A 241 2.71 17.50 20.97
CA GLY A 241 3.96 17.26 21.69
C GLY A 241 3.78 16.88 23.16
N ALA A 242 2.54 16.71 23.65
CA ALA A 242 2.27 16.21 24.99
C ALA A 242 2.49 14.69 25.11
N PHE A 243 2.43 13.95 24.00
CA PHE A 243 2.72 12.52 23.98
C PHE A 243 4.21 12.24 23.76
N TRP A 244 4.73 11.17 24.38
CA TRP A 244 6.12 10.75 24.28
C TRP A 244 6.49 10.44 22.81
N PRO A 245 7.66 10.87 22.30
CA PRO A 245 8.84 11.38 23.01
C PRO A 245 8.86 12.90 23.29
N ASN A 246 7.72 13.59 23.15
CA ASN A 246 7.58 15.03 23.46
C ASN A 246 8.49 15.96 22.65
N LEU A 247 8.74 15.63 21.39
CA LEU A 247 9.71 16.34 20.55
C LEU A 247 9.04 17.31 19.59
N ARG A 248 9.56 18.53 19.48
CA ARG A 248 9.07 19.51 18.50
C ARG A 248 9.24 19.00 17.09
N GLU A 249 10.36 18.33 16.84
CA GLU A 249 10.74 17.79 15.53
C GLU A 249 9.87 16.65 15.02
N SER A 250 8.96 16.13 15.84
CA SER A 250 7.94 15.16 15.41
C SER A 250 6.76 15.84 14.70
N ASP A 251 6.64 17.17 14.73
CA ASP A 251 5.52 17.86 14.10
C ASP A 251 5.61 17.89 12.56
N PHE A 252 4.48 18.17 11.89
CA PHE A 252 4.33 18.09 10.42
C PHE A 252 5.28 19.03 9.64
N HIS A 253 5.76 20.11 10.25
CA HIS A 253 6.57 21.14 9.57
C HIS A 253 8.07 20.83 9.54
N TYR A 254 8.50 19.73 10.15
CA TYR A 254 9.88 19.22 10.07
C TYR A 254 10.01 18.30 8.86
N ILE A 255 10.34 18.88 7.71
CA ILE A 255 10.31 18.20 6.42
C ILE A 255 11.69 17.80 5.89
N GLY A 256 12.71 17.72 6.74
CA GLY A 256 14.09 17.48 6.31
C GLY A 256 14.88 18.77 6.06
N SER A 257 16.16 18.62 5.71
CA SER A 257 17.10 19.73 5.49
C SER A 257 18.01 19.46 4.30
N GLY A 258 18.72 20.49 3.84
CA GLY A 258 19.67 20.34 2.72
C GLY A 258 19.03 19.70 1.49
N ALA A 259 19.63 18.62 0.99
CA ALA A 259 19.13 17.87 -0.15
C ALA A 259 17.89 17.02 0.19
N GLY A 260 17.78 16.53 1.43
CA GLY A 260 16.64 15.76 1.95
C GLY A 260 15.40 16.58 2.29
N LYS A 261 15.38 17.90 2.07
CA LYS A 261 14.19 18.72 2.30
C LYS A 261 13.04 18.29 1.38
N GLY A 262 11.90 17.97 1.98
CA GLY A 262 10.73 17.37 1.33
C GLY A 262 10.64 15.85 1.49
N PHE A 263 11.69 15.18 1.98
CA PHE A 263 11.78 13.71 2.11
C PHE A 263 11.59 13.18 3.54
N ASN A 264 11.21 14.06 4.47
CA ASN A 264 10.72 13.67 5.79
C ASN A 264 9.25 14.08 5.92
N VAL A 265 8.38 13.14 6.27
CA VAL A 265 6.93 13.36 6.35
C VAL A 265 6.42 12.88 7.70
N ASN A 266 6.01 13.84 8.52
CA ASN A 266 5.38 13.59 9.81
C ASN A 266 3.88 13.82 9.73
N VAL A 267 3.10 12.85 10.20
CA VAL A 267 1.64 12.94 10.36
C VAL A 267 1.29 12.83 11.85
N PRO A 268 1.31 13.95 12.59
CA PRO A 268 1.07 13.95 14.01
C PRO A 268 -0.43 13.77 14.33
N LEU A 269 -0.78 12.75 15.10
CA LEU A 269 -2.14 12.51 15.58
C LEU A 269 -2.36 13.32 16.86
N ASN A 270 -3.16 14.38 16.74
CA ASN A 270 -3.40 15.34 17.84
C ASN A 270 -4.62 14.99 18.72
N LYS A 271 -5.17 13.80 18.57
CA LYS A 271 -6.18 13.18 19.44
C LYS A 271 -5.94 11.67 19.49
N THR A 272 -6.59 11.00 20.43
CA THR A 272 -6.67 9.53 20.51
C THR A 272 -7.90 9.00 19.76
N LYS A 273 -8.03 7.67 19.66
CA LYS A 273 -9.17 6.94 19.07
C LYS A 273 -9.29 7.04 17.54
N MET A 274 -8.18 7.30 16.86
CA MET A 274 -8.15 7.24 15.41
C MET A 274 -8.32 5.78 14.96
N GLY A 275 -9.23 5.55 14.03
CA GLY A 275 -9.60 4.20 13.58
C GLY A 275 -9.25 3.93 12.12
N ASN A 276 -9.84 2.88 11.55
CA ASN A 276 -9.59 2.46 10.17
C ASN A 276 -9.77 3.60 9.15
N ALA A 277 -10.82 4.42 9.28
CA ALA A 277 -11.10 5.52 8.35
C ALA A 277 -9.98 6.56 8.31
N ASP A 278 -9.43 6.90 9.48
CA ASP A 278 -8.38 7.88 9.66
C ASP A 278 -7.07 7.43 8.98
N TYR A 279 -6.63 6.20 9.25
CA TYR A 279 -5.39 5.66 8.69
C TYR A 279 -5.52 5.42 7.18
N LEU A 280 -6.66 4.92 6.70
CA LEU A 280 -6.90 4.78 5.26
C LEU A 280 -6.89 6.16 4.55
N ALA A 281 -7.41 7.21 5.18
CA ALA A 281 -7.35 8.56 4.63
C ALA A 281 -5.89 9.06 4.52
N ILE A 282 -5.06 8.85 5.53
CA ILE A 282 -3.62 9.18 5.49
C ILE A 282 -2.94 8.44 4.33
N TRP A 283 -3.23 7.15 4.18
CA TRP A 283 -2.68 6.34 3.10
C TRP A 283 -3.07 6.86 1.71
N HIS A 284 -4.36 7.05 1.48
CA HIS A 284 -4.87 7.40 0.15
C HIS A 284 -4.63 8.85 -0.25
N GLN A 285 -4.64 9.79 0.71
CA GLN A 285 -4.54 11.22 0.42
C GLN A 285 -3.12 11.78 0.51
N LEU A 286 -2.20 11.06 1.15
CA LEU A 286 -0.83 11.55 1.40
C LEU A 286 0.24 10.51 1.04
N LEU A 287 0.29 9.37 1.75
CA LEU A 287 1.39 8.41 1.59
C LEU A 287 1.49 7.85 0.18
N LEU A 288 0.40 7.29 -0.36
CA LEU A 288 0.42 6.63 -1.66
C LEU A 288 0.76 7.61 -2.81
N PRO A 289 0.15 8.82 -2.91
CA PRO A 289 0.57 9.81 -3.89
C PRO A 289 2.08 10.10 -3.85
N LEU A 290 2.64 10.36 -2.66
CA LEU A 290 4.06 10.64 -2.47
C LEU A 290 4.91 9.43 -2.87
N ALA A 291 4.52 8.22 -2.47
CA ALA A 291 5.24 6.99 -2.77
C ALA A 291 5.30 6.68 -4.27
N TYR A 292 4.20 6.91 -5.01
CA TYR A 292 4.16 6.72 -6.47
C TYR A 292 5.00 7.76 -7.22
N GLU A 293 5.02 9.02 -6.76
CA GLU A 293 5.92 10.05 -7.32
C GLU A 293 7.39 9.72 -7.00
N PHE A 294 7.68 9.30 -5.76
CA PHE A 294 9.02 8.96 -5.30
C PHE A 294 9.59 7.73 -6.01
N ARG A 295 8.75 6.74 -6.32
CA ARG A 295 9.12 5.49 -7.02
C ARG A 295 10.26 4.75 -6.29
N PRO A 296 10.03 4.26 -5.06
CA PRO A 296 11.05 3.55 -4.29
C PRO A 296 11.47 2.25 -4.99
N ASP A 297 12.73 1.87 -4.79
CA ASP A 297 13.30 0.59 -5.21
C ASP A 297 13.18 -0.48 -4.10
N LEU A 298 12.95 -0.03 -2.87
CA LEU A 298 12.72 -0.85 -1.67
C LEU A 298 11.77 -0.12 -0.73
N VAL A 299 10.83 -0.84 -0.12
CA VAL A 299 9.99 -0.35 0.97
C VAL A 299 10.34 -1.09 2.25
N LEU A 300 10.63 -0.34 3.31
CA LEU A 300 10.82 -0.86 4.68
C LEU A 300 9.68 -0.36 5.55
N VAL A 301 9.11 -1.23 6.38
CA VAL A 301 8.06 -0.86 7.32
C VAL A 301 8.57 -1.05 8.74
N SER A 302 8.66 0.07 9.48
CA SER A 302 8.77 0.07 10.94
C SER A 302 7.38 -0.26 11.49
N SER A 303 7.18 -1.53 11.83
CA SER A 303 5.87 -2.13 12.02
C SER A 303 5.54 -2.30 13.50
N GLY A 304 5.20 -1.20 14.17
CA GLY A 304 4.58 -1.23 15.49
C GLY A 304 3.09 -1.54 15.41
N PHE A 305 2.55 -2.25 16.41
CA PHE A 305 1.12 -2.55 16.49
C PHE A 305 0.44 -1.87 17.69
N ASP A 306 1.05 -0.83 18.24
CA ASP A 306 0.54 -0.02 19.35
C ASP A 306 -0.48 1.03 18.91
N SER A 307 -0.67 1.23 17.61
CA SER A 307 -1.82 1.95 17.06
C SER A 307 -3.08 1.06 16.95
N ALA A 308 -2.98 -0.23 17.32
CA ALA A 308 -4.10 -1.15 17.29
C ALA A 308 -5.08 -0.94 18.47
N LEU A 309 -6.33 -1.34 18.24
CA LEU A 309 -7.38 -1.34 19.25
C LEU A 309 -6.92 -2.04 20.53
N GLY A 310 -7.00 -1.34 21.65
CA GLY A 310 -6.77 -1.87 22.99
C GLY A 310 -5.37 -1.69 23.55
N ASP A 311 -4.42 -1.18 22.75
CA ASP A 311 -3.11 -0.78 23.25
C ASP A 311 -3.23 0.36 24.26
N GLU A 312 -2.62 0.17 25.43
CA GLU A 312 -2.66 1.10 26.56
C GLU A 312 -1.85 2.37 26.38
N LYS A 313 -0.90 2.38 25.42
CA LYS A 313 -0.07 3.55 25.15
C LYS A 313 -0.56 4.32 23.94
N GLY A 314 -0.89 3.62 22.86
CA GLY A 314 -1.35 4.29 21.64
C GLY A 314 -2.76 4.85 21.75
N GLU A 315 -3.67 4.15 22.44
CA GLU A 315 -5.07 4.55 22.59
C GLU A 315 -5.78 4.87 21.25
N MET A 316 -5.34 4.23 20.18
CA MET A 316 -5.95 4.26 18.86
C MET A 316 -6.92 3.08 18.69
N GLU A 317 -7.64 3.03 17.58
CA GLU A 317 -8.68 2.04 17.32
C GLU A 317 -8.54 1.38 15.94
N ILE A 318 -7.30 1.23 15.42
CA ILE A 318 -7.08 0.42 14.23
C ILE A 318 -7.43 -1.03 14.55
N THR A 319 -8.36 -1.61 13.78
CA THR A 319 -8.67 -3.04 13.90
C THR A 319 -7.53 -3.89 13.31
N PRO A 320 -7.23 -5.09 13.86
CA PRO A 320 -6.19 -5.97 13.31
C PRO A 320 -6.31 -6.22 11.79
N ALA A 321 -7.53 -6.38 11.28
CA ALA A 321 -7.80 -6.57 9.85
C ALA A 321 -7.39 -5.38 8.96
N CYS A 322 -7.33 -4.17 9.51
CA CYS A 322 -6.95 -2.97 8.75
C CYS A 322 -5.46 -2.99 8.36
N TYR A 323 -4.59 -3.61 9.16
CA TYR A 323 -3.16 -3.75 8.81
C TYR A 323 -2.94 -4.53 7.50
N SER A 324 -3.82 -5.48 7.16
CA SER A 324 -3.80 -6.12 5.84
C SER A 324 -4.04 -5.13 4.70
N HIS A 325 -4.90 -4.12 4.89
CA HIS A 325 -5.15 -3.09 3.88
C HIS A 325 -3.98 -2.12 3.77
N LEU A 326 -3.42 -1.69 4.91
CA LEU A 326 -2.22 -0.84 4.94
C LEU A 326 -1.06 -1.55 4.22
N THR A 327 -0.79 -2.81 4.56
CA THR A 327 0.27 -3.63 3.94
C THR A 327 0.03 -3.83 2.44
N SER A 328 -1.18 -4.25 2.05
CA SER A 328 -1.53 -4.56 0.65
C SER A 328 -1.32 -3.35 -0.27
N SER A 329 -1.64 -2.15 0.21
CA SER A 329 -1.44 -0.92 -0.56
C SER A 329 0.04 -0.60 -0.85
N LEU A 330 0.96 -1.07 0.00
CA LEU A 330 2.41 -0.90 -0.18
C LEU A 330 3.02 -1.96 -1.09
N MET A 331 2.40 -3.13 -1.21
CA MET A 331 2.91 -4.25 -2.02
C MET A 331 2.94 -3.95 -3.53
N GLY A 332 2.22 -2.93 -4.00
CA GLY A 332 2.30 -2.45 -5.38
C GLY A 332 3.54 -1.58 -5.69
N LEU A 333 4.20 -1.07 -4.65
CA LEU A 333 5.40 -0.24 -4.76
C LEU A 333 6.65 -1.13 -4.89
N ALA A 334 7.76 -0.57 -5.37
CA ALA A 334 9.06 -1.26 -5.46
C ALA A 334 9.01 -2.66 -6.10
N GLN A 335 8.07 -2.89 -7.03
CA GLN A 335 7.79 -4.21 -7.63
C GLN A 335 7.56 -5.31 -6.58
N GLY A 336 6.97 -4.96 -5.43
CA GLY A 336 6.69 -5.86 -4.31
C GLY A 336 7.85 -6.09 -3.35
N LYS A 337 9.00 -5.40 -3.51
CA LYS A 337 10.13 -5.47 -2.57
C LYS A 337 9.81 -4.73 -1.28
N LEU A 338 9.26 -5.47 -0.32
CA LEU A 338 8.75 -4.97 0.94
C LEU A 338 9.29 -5.81 2.11
N ALA A 339 9.90 -5.15 3.10
CA ALA A 339 10.28 -5.78 4.37
C ALA A 339 9.47 -5.16 5.52
N VAL A 340 8.85 -6.00 6.34
CA VAL A 340 8.11 -5.60 7.54
C VAL A 340 8.92 -5.98 8.78
N ILE A 341 9.30 -5.00 9.60
CA ILE A 341 10.18 -5.19 10.76
C ILE A 341 9.37 -4.86 12.01
N LEU A 342 9.24 -5.81 12.93
CA LEU A 342 8.49 -5.59 14.17
C LEU A 342 9.12 -4.50 15.05
N GLU A 343 8.33 -3.51 15.46
CA GLU A 343 8.71 -2.43 16.39
C GLU A 343 7.91 -2.56 17.70
N GLY A 344 6.98 -1.65 18.00
CA GLY A 344 6.12 -1.62 19.20
C GLY A 344 4.82 -2.43 19.11
N GLY A 345 3.87 -2.15 20.01
CA GLY A 345 2.64 -2.92 20.25
C GLY A 345 2.66 -3.72 21.54
N TYR A 346 1.77 -3.38 22.48
CA TYR A 346 1.82 -3.85 23.87
C TYR A 346 0.52 -4.53 24.32
N CYS A 347 -0.60 -4.26 23.64
CA CYS A 347 -1.77 -5.14 23.71
C CYS A 347 -1.50 -6.46 22.96
N LEU A 348 -1.05 -7.49 23.68
CA LEU A 348 -0.60 -8.77 23.11
C LEU A 348 -1.60 -9.43 22.14
N LYS A 349 -2.91 -9.37 22.44
CA LYS A 349 -3.95 -9.96 21.57
C LYS A 349 -4.05 -9.22 20.23
N SER A 350 -4.07 -7.88 20.26
CA SER A 350 -4.10 -7.07 19.03
C SER A 350 -2.80 -7.12 18.25
N LEU A 351 -1.66 -7.07 18.94
CA LEU A 351 -0.33 -7.24 18.36
C LEU A 351 -0.24 -8.54 17.56
N ALA A 352 -0.54 -9.68 18.21
CA ALA A 352 -0.40 -10.99 17.60
C ALA A 352 -1.33 -11.14 16.38
N GLU A 353 -2.57 -10.67 16.49
CA GLU A 353 -3.54 -10.70 15.41
C GLU A 353 -3.11 -9.81 14.23
N GLY A 354 -2.74 -8.55 14.50
CA GLY A 354 -2.31 -7.59 13.48
C GLY A 354 -1.05 -8.04 12.73
N ALA A 355 -0.07 -8.57 13.46
CA ALA A 355 1.16 -9.12 12.90
C ALA A 355 0.88 -10.35 12.01
N ALA A 356 0.03 -11.28 12.45
CA ALA A 356 -0.33 -12.44 11.66
C ALA A 356 -1.12 -12.06 10.40
N LEU A 357 -2.04 -11.10 10.49
CA LEU A 357 -2.79 -10.61 9.32
C LEU A 357 -1.88 -9.83 8.34
N THR A 358 -0.83 -9.19 8.84
CA THR A 358 0.23 -8.58 8.01
C THR A 358 1.02 -9.64 7.25
N LEU A 359 1.50 -10.69 7.93
CA LEU A 359 2.20 -11.81 7.28
C LEU A 359 1.31 -12.54 6.27
N ARG A 360 0.03 -12.75 6.61
CA ARG A 360 -0.97 -13.32 5.71
C ARG A 360 -1.12 -12.50 4.43
N THR A 361 -1.09 -11.17 4.52
CA THR A 361 -1.11 -10.28 3.36
C THR A 361 0.16 -10.38 2.52
N LEU A 362 1.35 -10.44 3.14
CA LEU A 362 2.62 -10.63 2.43
C LEU A 362 2.62 -11.93 1.59
N LEU A 363 2.03 -13.00 2.12
CA LEU A 363 1.81 -14.29 1.45
C LEU A 363 0.80 -14.23 0.29
N GLY A 364 0.18 -13.08 0.06
CA GLY A 364 -0.74 -12.85 -1.05
C GLY A 364 -2.16 -13.37 -0.82
N ASP A 365 -2.57 -13.60 0.43
CA ASP A 365 -3.96 -13.91 0.77
C ASP A 365 -4.87 -12.67 0.64
N PRO A 366 -6.19 -12.83 0.43
CA PRO A 366 -7.08 -11.68 0.27
C PRO A 366 -7.18 -10.90 1.57
N CYS A 367 -7.20 -9.57 1.50
CA CYS A 367 -7.47 -8.73 2.67
C CYS A 367 -8.83 -9.11 3.27
N PRO A 368 -8.93 -9.28 4.60
CA PRO A 368 -10.23 -9.47 5.23
C PRO A 368 -11.14 -8.26 5.01
N ILE A 369 -12.45 -8.50 4.93
CA ILE A 369 -13.43 -7.42 4.85
C ILE A 369 -13.42 -6.68 6.18
N ILE A 370 -13.19 -5.37 6.12
CA ILE A 370 -13.34 -4.47 7.27
C ILE A 370 -14.77 -3.92 7.29
N SER A 371 -15.23 -3.53 8.48
CA SER A 371 -16.52 -2.86 8.64
C SER A 371 -16.58 -1.60 7.78
N LYS A 372 -17.81 -1.14 7.46
CA LYS A 372 -18.01 0.16 6.81
C LYS A 372 -17.21 1.22 7.56
N VAL A 373 -16.39 1.95 6.82
CA VAL A 373 -15.61 3.07 7.36
C VAL A 373 -16.46 4.34 7.33
N ASP A 374 -16.35 5.12 8.40
CA ASP A 374 -16.97 6.44 8.50
C ASP A 374 -16.08 7.51 7.85
N GLU A 375 -16.50 8.77 7.90
CA GLU A 375 -15.64 9.89 7.47
C GLU A 375 -14.40 9.99 8.37
N PRO A 376 -13.22 10.34 7.82
CA PRO A 376 -12.04 10.57 8.64
C PRO A 376 -12.31 11.73 9.61
N SER A 377 -11.81 11.60 10.83
CA SER A 377 -12.01 12.60 11.87
C SER A 377 -11.46 13.96 11.46
N LEU A 378 -12.06 15.05 11.97
CA LEU A 378 -11.60 16.41 11.70
C LEU A 378 -10.11 16.62 12.07
N SER A 379 -9.65 15.96 13.13
CA SER A 379 -8.24 16.04 13.55
C SER A 379 -7.30 15.47 12.50
N ILE A 380 -7.72 14.42 11.78
CA ILE A 380 -6.93 13.79 10.73
C ILE A 380 -7.01 14.56 9.42
N GLN A 381 -8.17 15.11 9.09
CA GLN A 381 -8.27 16.06 7.98
C GLN A 381 -7.29 17.22 8.18
N GLN A 382 -7.22 17.80 9.38
CA GLN A 382 -6.27 18.88 9.71
C GLN A 382 -4.80 18.42 9.61
N SER A 383 -4.48 17.22 10.09
CA SER A 383 -3.10 16.70 10.08
C SER A 383 -2.62 16.43 8.65
N VAL A 384 -3.46 15.78 7.83
CA VAL A 384 -3.19 15.54 6.40
C VAL A 384 -3.05 16.86 5.64
N LEU A 385 -3.97 17.81 5.84
CA LEU A 385 -3.89 19.12 5.17
C LEU A 385 -2.65 19.92 5.59
N SER A 386 -2.19 19.77 6.84
CA SER A 386 -0.98 20.43 7.34
C SER A 386 0.29 19.86 6.68
N ALA A 387 0.38 18.53 6.55
CA ALA A 387 1.46 17.89 5.82
C ALA A 387 1.45 18.29 4.34
N ILE A 388 0.28 18.28 3.68
CA ILE A 388 0.13 18.72 2.29
C ILE A 388 0.60 20.17 2.13
N TYR A 389 0.22 21.06 3.04
CA TYR A 389 0.60 22.48 3.00
C TYR A 389 2.12 22.68 2.91
N VAL A 390 2.89 21.99 3.75
CA VAL A 390 4.35 22.16 3.81
C VAL A 390 5.10 21.37 2.72
N LEU A 391 4.53 20.26 2.24
CA LEU A 391 5.16 19.38 1.25
C LEU A 391 4.83 19.78 -0.20
N ARG A 392 3.75 20.52 -0.44
CA ARG A 392 3.31 20.93 -1.78
C ARG A 392 4.41 21.53 -2.68
N PRO A 393 5.35 22.37 -2.19
CA PRO A 393 6.41 22.90 -3.04
C PRO A 393 7.42 21.86 -3.54
N PHE A 394 7.42 20.66 -2.98
CA PHE A 394 8.40 19.60 -3.24
C PHE A 394 7.84 18.41 -4.02
N TRP A 395 6.51 18.29 -4.11
CA TRP A 395 5.83 17.12 -4.68
C TRP A 395 4.73 17.54 -5.67
N GLU A 396 4.88 17.16 -6.94
CA GLU A 396 3.95 17.46 -8.02
C GLU A 396 2.56 16.86 -7.75
N CYS A 397 2.50 15.68 -7.12
CA CYS A 397 1.28 14.99 -6.73
C CYS A 397 0.46 15.78 -5.69
N LEU A 398 1.00 16.85 -5.10
CA LEU A 398 0.27 17.71 -4.17
C LEU A 398 -0.12 19.06 -4.79
N GLN A 399 0.35 19.36 -6.01
CA GLN A 399 0.12 20.64 -6.67
C GLN A 399 -1.24 20.74 -7.38
N PHE A 400 -1.89 19.61 -7.70
CA PHE A 400 -3.17 19.59 -8.43
C PHE A 400 -4.39 19.92 -7.56
N GLN A 401 -4.27 19.87 -6.22
CA GLN A 401 -5.34 20.30 -5.33
C GLN A 401 -5.53 21.81 -5.53
N GLY A 402 -6.56 22.18 -6.31
CA GLY A 402 -6.79 23.56 -6.74
C GLY A 402 -6.89 24.50 -5.54
N ARG A 403 -6.14 25.61 -5.59
CA ARG A 403 -6.14 26.76 -4.65
C ARG A 403 -5.22 26.71 -3.42
N PHE A 404 -3.91 26.57 -3.65
CA PHE A 404 -2.93 27.26 -2.80
C PHE A 404 -2.08 28.20 -3.64
N ASP A 405 -2.34 29.49 -3.51
CA ASP A 405 -1.46 30.55 -3.99
C ASP A 405 -1.23 31.51 -2.83
N VAL A 406 -0.04 31.44 -2.25
CA VAL A 406 0.36 32.27 -1.10
C VAL A 406 0.30 33.76 -1.46
N SER A 407 0.37 34.11 -2.74
CA SER A 407 0.26 35.50 -3.20
C SER A 407 -1.18 36.06 -3.15
N LYS A 408 -2.21 35.21 -3.00
CA LYS A 408 -3.63 35.61 -3.01
C LYS A 408 -4.26 35.78 -1.62
N VAL A 409 -3.45 35.75 -0.55
CA VAL A 409 -3.86 35.91 0.87
C VAL A 409 -4.58 37.26 1.14
N GLY A 410 -4.54 38.22 0.22
CA GLY A 410 -5.23 39.50 0.31
C GLY A 410 -6.72 39.51 -0.03
N SER A 411 -7.28 38.50 -0.72
CA SER A 411 -8.72 38.44 -1.02
C SER A 411 -9.42 37.45 -0.10
N LYS A 412 -9.85 37.93 1.07
CA LYS A 412 -10.70 37.18 2.01
C LYS A 412 -12.02 36.78 1.32
N LYS A 413 -12.07 35.59 0.72
CA LYS A 413 -13.31 34.82 0.64
C LYS A 413 -13.26 33.80 1.78
N GLU A 414 -14.04 34.06 2.83
CA GLU A 414 -14.22 33.16 3.96
C GLU A 414 -14.63 31.77 3.45
N GLY A 415 -13.96 30.72 3.96
CA GLY A 415 -14.37 29.32 3.77
C GLY A 415 -13.61 28.46 2.75
N THR A 416 -12.51 28.92 2.13
CA THR A 416 -11.79 28.11 1.11
C THR A 416 -10.28 27.91 1.32
N TYR A 417 -9.71 28.33 2.45
CA TYR A 417 -8.27 28.22 2.70
C TYR A 417 -7.99 27.59 4.07
N PHE A 418 -7.30 26.45 4.08
CA PHE A 418 -6.73 25.86 5.29
C PHE A 418 -5.40 26.54 5.61
N VAL A 419 -5.20 26.98 6.85
CA VAL A 419 -3.90 27.50 7.31
C VAL A 419 -3.51 26.67 8.52
N PRO A 420 -2.41 25.91 8.47
CA PRO A 420 -2.01 25.10 9.61
C PRO A 420 -1.56 25.99 10.77
N SER A 421 -1.83 25.53 12.00
CA SER A 421 -1.33 26.11 13.23
C SER A 421 -0.33 25.16 13.87
N VAL A 422 0.80 25.69 14.32
CA VAL A 422 1.80 24.94 15.09
C VAL A 422 1.56 25.20 16.58
N THR A 423 1.35 24.13 17.33
CA THR A 423 1.18 24.16 18.79
C THR A 423 2.12 23.12 19.40
N PHE A 424 2.80 23.50 20.48
CA PHE A 424 3.66 22.60 21.24
C PHE A 424 3.38 22.75 22.74
N GLU A 425 2.89 21.67 23.34
CA GLU A 425 2.55 21.52 24.76
C GLU A 425 3.58 20.63 25.50
N GLY A 426 4.57 20.08 24.77
CA GLY A 426 5.66 19.31 25.35
C GLY A 426 6.64 20.14 26.19
N SER A 427 7.55 19.43 26.86
CA SER A 427 8.60 20.02 27.67
C SER A 427 9.96 19.80 27.03
N ASP A 428 10.76 20.86 26.90
CA ASP A 428 12.15 20.76 26.45
C ASP A 428 13.11 20.30 27.58
N VAL A 429 12.58 20.05 28.79
CA VAL A 429 13.37 19.60 29.95
C VAL A 429 13.56 18.09 29.92
N LYS A 430 14.79 17.66 29.60
CA LYS A 430 15.20 16.25 29.73
C LYS A 430 15.70 15.97 31.15
N PRO A 431 15.15 14.97 31.86
CA PRO A 431 15.69 14.56 33.15
C PRO A 431 17.06 13.89 32.95
N THR A 432 17.92 13.97 33.97
CA THR A 432 19.23 13.30 33.97
C THR A 432 19.15 11.83 34.37
N THR A 433 18.04 11.43 34.99
CA THR A 433 17.75 10.07 35.45
C THR A 433 16.28 9.79 35.22
N PHE A 434 15.98 8.61 34.68
CA PHE A 434 14.64 8.16 34.36
C PHE A 434 14.19 7.12 35.39
N ALA A 435 12.89 7.13 35.72
CA ALA A 435 12.32 6.08 36.54
C ALA A 435 12.36 4.75 35.77
N THR A 436 12.64 3.66 36.48
CA THR A 436 12.83 2.32 35.91
C THR A 436 11.73 1.33 36.32
N ARG A 437 10.83 1.73 37.22
CA ARG A 437 9.79 0.88 37.83
C ARG A 437 8.44 1.58 37.84
N ASN A 438 7.38 0.87 37.45
CA ASN A 438 5.99 1.37 37.45
C ASN A 438 5.82 2.65 36.62
N CYS A 439 6.50 2.74 35.47
CA CYS A 439 6.58 3.96 34.65
C CYS A 439 5.47 4.06 33.60
N TYR A 440 4.64 3.03 33.47
CA TYR A 440 3.67 2.91 32.38
C TYR A 440 2.23 2.87 32.90
N PRO A 441 1.28 3.37 32.10
CA PRO A 441 -0.12 3.32 32.46
C PRO A 441 -0.59 1.87 32.64
N VAL A 442 -1.27 1.60 33.74
CA VAL A 442 -1.92 0.31 33.98
C VAL A 442 -3.41 0.48 33.66
N GLN A 443 -3.88 -0.21 32.62
CA GLN A 443 -5.30 -0.25 32.31
C GLN A 443 -6.07 -0.97 33.42
N ASN A 444 -7.22 -0.42 33.80
CA ASN A 444 -8.09 -1.07 34.78
C ASN A 444 -8.71 -2.36 34.20
N ARG A 445 -9.10 -3.28 35.09
CA ARG A 445 -9.58 -4.61 34.70
C ARG A 445 -10.87 -4.59 33.87
N GLU A 446 -11.76 -3.62 34.11
CA GLU A 446 -13.02 -3.49 33.37
C GLU A 446 -12.76 -3.09 31.91
N THR A 447 -11.86 -2.13 31.69
CA THR A 447 -11.42 -1.70 30.36
C THR A 447 -10.74 -2.84 29.61
N ILE A 448 -9.84 -3.58 30.27
CA ILE A 448 -9.20 -4.77 29.68
C ILE A 448 -10.26 -5.78 29.24
N ASN A 449 -11.20 -6.15 30.11
CA ASN A 449 -12.25 -7.12 29.79
C ASN A 449 -13.13 -6.65 28.62
N LEU A 450 -13.46 -5.36 28.56
CA LEU A 450 -14.26 -4.78 27.46
C LEU A 450 -13.52 -4.84 26.12
N LEU A 451 -12.24 -4.45 26.12
CA LEU A 451 -11.39 -4.50 24.93
C LEU A 451 -11.19 -5.93 24.45
N ASP A 452 -10.98 -6.86 25.40
CA ASP A 452 -10.81 -8.29 25.11
C ASP A 452 -12.05 -8.86 24.42
N GLN A 453 -13.25 -8.54 24.92
CA GLN A 453 -14.52 -8.93 24.28
C GLN A 453 -14.70 -8.32 22.89
N ARG A 454 -14.29 -7.05 22.69
CA ARG A 454 -14.33 -6.40 21.36
C ARG A 454 -13.39 -7.12 20.40
N LEU A 455 -12.18 -7.45 20.82
CA LEU A 455 -11.19 -8.16 20.01
C LEU A 455 -11.62 -9.58 19.68
N ASP A 456 -12.16 -10.33 20.65
CA ASP A 456 -12.70 -11.68 20.41
C ASP A 456 -13.82 -11.65 19.37
N LYS A 457 -14.71 -10.65 19.45
CA LYS A 457 -15.75 -10.44 18.45
C LYS A 457 -15.15 -10.17 17.07
N LEU A 458 -14.20 -9.23 16.96
CA LEU A 458 -13.55 -8.90 15.69
C LEU A 458 -12.83 -10.10 15.08
N ILE A 459 -12.05 -10.84 15.87
CA ILE A 459 -11.31 -12.03 15.42
C ILE A 459 -12.30 -13.09 14.92
N LYS A 460 -13.38 -13.34 15.66
CA LYS A 460 -14.42 -14.31 15.29
C LYS A 460 -15.17 -13.93 14.01
N GLU A 461 -15.43 -12.64 13.80
CA GLU A 461 -16.15 -12.13 12.62
C GLU A 461 -15.26 -11.97 11.38
N THR A 462 -13.94 -11.93 11.56
CA THR A 462 -12.98 -11.78 10.47
C THR A 462 -12.89 -13.08 9.65
N SER A 463 -13.46 -13.08 8.45
CA SER A 463 -13.32 -14.21 7.53
C SER A 463 -11.91 -14.27 6.94
N LEU A 464 -11.22 -15.39 7.20
CA LEU A 464 -9.91 -15.69 6.63
C LEU A 464 -9.98 -16.66 5.45
N ALA A 465 -11.18 -16.89 4.90
CA ALA A 465 -11.39 -17.81 3.79
C ALA A 465 -10.51 -17.42 2.58
N VAL A 466 -9.85 -18.44 2.00
CA VAL A 466 -9.04 -18.29 0.79
C VAL A 466 -9.68 -19.14 -0.30
N PRO A 467 -10.22 -18.52 -1.38
CA PRO A 467 -10.77 -19.27 -2.50
C PRO A 467 -9.74 -20.19 -3.15
N LYS A 468 -10.20 -21.31 -3.71
CA LYS A 468 -9.34 -22.35 -4.32
C LYS A 468 -8.51 -21.80 -5.47
N HIS A 469 -9.11 -20.94 -6.29
CA HIS A 469 -8.46 -20.33 -7.44
C HIS A 469 -8.25 -18.83 -7.21
N ARG A 470 -7.03 -18.32 -7.47
CA ARG A 470 -6.75 -16.88 -7.32
C ARG A 470 -7.46 -16.05 -8.39
N LEU A 471 -7.53 -16.56 -9.61
CA LEU A 471 -8.06 -15.86 -10.77
C LEU A 471 -8.77 -16.87 -11.67
N CYS A 472 -10.05 -16.62 -11.96
CA CYS A 472 -10.75 -17.30 -13.03
C CYS A 472 -10.75 -16.48 -14.32
N PHE A 473 -11.03 -17.14 -15.43
CA PHE A 473 -10.98 -16.56 -16.75
C PHE A 473 -12.05 -17.18 -17.65
N VAL A 474 -12.76 -16.35 -18.41
CA VAL A 474 -13.71 -16.80 -19.44
C VAL A 474 -13.40 -16.17 -20.79
N TYR A 475 -13.40 -17.01 -21.81
CA TYR A 475 -13.26 -16.65 -23.22
C TYR A 475 -13.94 -17.73 -24.06
N ASP A 476 -14.64 -17.28 -25.09
CA ASP A 476 -15.25 -18.16 -26.07
C ASP A 476 -15.18 -17.54 -27.47
N GLU A 477 -14.60 -18.28 -28.42
CA GLU A 477 -14.42 -17.82 -29.79
C GLU A 477 -15.75 -17.60 -30.52
N ARG A 478 -16.85 -18.20 -30.06
CA ARG A 478 -18.19 -17.94 -30.64
C ARG A 478 -18.58 -16.46 -30.54
N MET A 479 -18.08 -15.72 -29.54
CA MET A 479 -18.28 -14.26 -29.47
C MET A 479 -17.65 -13.51 -30.66
N ALA A 480 -16.67 -14.10 -31.36
CA ALA A 480 -16.04 -13.54 -32.55
C ALA A 480 -16.94 -13.56 -33.81
N SER A 481 -18.05 -14.29 -33.76
CA SER A 481 -19.02 -14.35 -34.87
C SER A 481 -19.68 -13.00 -35.17
N HIS A 482 -19.94 -12.20 -34.13
CA HIS A 482 -20.44 -10.84 -34.24
C HIS A 482 -19.42 -9.94 -34.97
N ARG A 483 -19.76 -9.39 -36.13
CA ARG A 483 -18.84 -8.55 -36.91
C ARG A 483 -19.58 -7.55 -37.79
N ASN A 484 -18.95 -6.42 -38.07
CA ASN A 484 -19.48 -5.51 -39.08
C ASN A 484 -19.17 -6.08 -40.47
N VAL A 485 -20.20 -6.58 -41.16
CA VAL A 485 -20.07 -7.18 -42.49
C VAL A 485 -19.80 -6.13 -43.57
N ASN A 486 -20.28 -4.90 -43.36
CA ASN A 486 -20.15 -3.81 -44.32
C ASN A 486 -18.83 -3.03 -44.15
N GLU A 487 -18.26 -3.03 -42.94
CA GLU A 487 -17.05 -2.29 -42.59
C GLU A 487 -16.03 -3.18 -41.84
N PRO A 488 -15.16 -3.92 -42.55
CA PRO A 488 -14.16 -4.79 -41.93
C PRO A 488 -13.15 -4.07 -41.02
N GLY A 489 -12.98 -2.75 -41.20
CA GLY A 489 -12.10 -1.90 -40.43
C GLY A 489 -12.70 -1.37 -39.12
N HIS A 490 -13.96 -1.70 -38.82
CA HIS A 490 -14.69 -1.18 -37.67
C HIS A 490 -13.90 -1.41 -36.35
N PRO A 491 -13.85 -0.42 -35.44
CA PRO A 491 -13.04 -0.51 -34.21
C PRO A 491 -13.50 -1.65 -33.28
N GLU A 492 -14.81 -1.85 -33.13
CA GLU A 492 -15.35 -3.03 -32.45
C GLU A 492 -15.34 -4.21 -33.43
N ARG A 493 -14.30 -5.03 -33.36
CA ARG A 493 -14.04 -6.16 -34.27
C ARG A 493 -13.65 -7.44 -33.53
N PRO A 494 -13.88 -8.62 -34.12
CA PRO A 494 -13.55 -9.92 -33.52
C PRO A 494 -12.09 -10.04 -33.02
N ALA A 495 -11.15 -9.44 -33.76
CA ALA A 495 -9.73 -9.46 -33.43
C ALA A 495 -9.37 -8.93 -32.04
N ARG A 496 -10.25 -8.14 -31.40
CA ARG A 496 -10.03 -7.59 -30.05
C ARG A 496 -9.88 -8.70 -29.02
N ILE A 497 -10.86 -9.60 -28.92
CA ILE A 497 -10.84 -10.69 -27.92
C ILE A 497 -9.82 -11.77 -28.27
N THR A 498 -9.64 -12.08 -29.56
CA THR A 498 -8.68 -13.10 -29.98
C THR A 498 -7.25 -12.64 -29.72
N SER A 499 -6.93 -11.36 -29.95
CA SER A 499 -5.59 -10.82 -29.66
C SER A 499 -5.28 -10.79 -28.16
N ILE A 500 -6.27 -10.43 -27.32
CA ILE A 500 -6.11 -10.49 -25.86
C ILE A 500 -5.85 -11.93 -25.42
N TYR A 501 -6.67 -12.89 -25.88
CA TYR A 501 -6.50 -14.31 -25.56
C TYR A 501 -5.12 -14.82 -25.97
N GLN A 502 -4.69 -14.54 -27.20
CA GLN A 502 -3.37 -14.94 -27.69
C GLN A 502 -2.24 -14.33 -26.86
N LYS A 503 -2.38 -13.07 -26.43
CA LYS A 503 -1.37 -12.42 -25.59
C LYS A 503 -1.26 -13.06 -24.20
N LEU A 504 -2.40 -13.37 -23.59
CA LEU A 504 -2.45 -14.07 -22.30
C LEU A 504 -1.87 -15.49 -22.40
N LEU A 505 -2.08 -16.16 -23.53
CA LEU A 505 -1.47 -17.46 -23.84
C LEU A 505 0.04 -17.34 -24.01
N GLU A 506 0.50 -16.37 -24.82
CA GLU A 506 1.93 -16.11 -25.08
C GLU A 506 2.73 -15.82 -23.81
N TYR A 507 2.08 -15.25 -22.79
CA TYR A 507 2.68 -14.83 -21.52
C TYR A 507 2.46 -15.86 -20.39
N GLY A 508 1.94 -17.06 -20.71
CA GLY A 508 1.68 -18.12 -19.73
C GLY A 508 0.73 -17.68 -18.60
N VAL A 509 -0.14 -16.70 -18.86
CA VAL A 509 -1.11 -16.22 -17.86
C VAL A 509 -2.26 -17.21 -17.75
N LEU A 510 -2.70 -17.78 -18.88
CA LEU A 510 -3.83 -18.71 -18.91
C LEU A 510 -3.56 -19.99 -18.12
N ASP A 511 -2.32 -20.49 -18.12
CA ASP A 511 -1.92 -21.69 -17.35
C ASP A 511 -2.04 -21.50 -15.83
N ARG A 512 -2.09 -20.23 -15.39
CA ARG A 512 -2.22 -19.84 -13.98
C ARG A 512 -3.66 -19.44 -13.61
N CYS A 513 -4.57 -19.45 -14.57
CA CYS A 513 -5.98 -19.09 -14.38
C CYS A 513 -6.86 -20.34 -14.33
N TYR A 514 -7.96 -20.25 -13.60
CA TYR A 514 -9.04 -21.23 -13.67
C TYR A 514 -9.98 -20.91 -14.83
N ARG A 515 -10.01 -21.76 -15.85
CA ARG A 515 -10.87 -21.54 -17.03
C ARG A 515 -12.31 -21.91 -16.71
N LEU A 516 -13.21 -20.96 -16.93
CA LEU A 516 -14.65 -21.15 -16.88
C LEU A 516 -15.20 -21.40 -18.28
N ASP A 517 -16.26 -22.22 -18.35
CA ASP A 517 -17.05 -22.37 -19.56
C ASP A 517 -18.01 -21.20 -19.71
N ALA A 518 -18.06 -20.65 -20.92
CA ALA A 518 -19.01 -19.62 -21.30
C ALA A 518 -20.40 -20.22 -21.52
N ARG A 519 -21.43 -19.46 -21.16
CA ARG A 519 -22.84 -19.83 -21.38
C ARG A 519 -23.63 -18.64 -21.89
N ASP A 520 -24.78 -18.94 -22.49
CA ASP A 520 -25.74 -17.91 -22.87
C ASP A 520 -26.47 -17.39 -21.63
N ALA A 521 -26.70 -16.07 -21.57
CA ALA A 521 -27.62 -15.49 -20.61
C ALA A 521 -29.05 -15.96 -20.92
N THR A 522 -29.81 -16.32 -19.89
CA THR A 522 -31.22 -16.70 -20.09
C THR A 522 -32.07 -15.45 -20.30
N ARG A 523 -33.27 -15.62 -20.89
CA ARG A 523 -34.22 -14.52 -21.01
C ARG A 523 -34.60 -13.93 -19.65
N GLU A 524 -34.77 -14.77 -18.63
CA GLU A 524 -35.09 -14.33 -17.28
C GLU A 524 -34.00 -13.44 -16.70
N GLU A 525 -32.73 -13.82 -16.90
CA GLU A 525 -31.58 -13.01 -16.48
C GLU A 525 -31.55 -11.65 -17.20
N LEU A 526 -31.83 -11.62 -18.51
CA LEU A 526 -31.91 -10.35 -19.26
C LEU A 526 -33.03 -9.44 -18.74
N LEU A 527 -34.17 -10.01 -18.36
CA LEU A 527 -35.35 -9.28 -17.86
C LEU A 527 -35.11 -8.58 -16.51
N TRP A 528 -34.05 -8.92 -15.78
CA TRP A 528 -33.66 -8.18 -14.56
C TRP A 528 -33.27 -6.72 -14.84
N LEU A 529 -32.97 -6.40 -16.10
CA LEU A 529 -32.54 -5.07 -16.51
C LEU A 529 -33.27 -4.56 -17.77
N HIS A 530 -33.42 -5.42 -18.78
CA HIS A 530 -33.90 -5.03 -20.10
C HIS A 530 -35.40 -5.30 -20.26
N LYS A 531 -36.10 -4.41 -20.93
CA LYS A 531 -37.54 -4.57 -21.21
C LYS A 531 -37.77 -5.77 -22.14
N ALA A 532 -38.87 -6.47 -21.93
CA ALA A 532 -39.26 -7.64 -22.72
C ALA A 532 -39.29 -7.35 -24.23
N ASP A 533 -39.95 -6.26 -24.62
CA ASP A 533 -40.09 -5.86 -26.03
C ASP A 533 -38.73 -5.59 -26.69
N TYR A 534 -37.79 -4.97 -25.97
CA TYR A 534 -36.44 -4.72 -26.46
C TYR A 534 -35.64 -6.03 -26.62
N ILE A 535 -35.73 -6.94 -25.65
CA ILE A 535 -35.08 -8.26 -25.76
C ILE A 535 -35.63 -9.01 -26.98
N ASP A 536 -36.95 -8.96 -27.20
CA ASP A 536 -37.61 -9.60 -28.35
C ASP A 536 -37.19 -8.97 -29.67
N GLU A 537 -37.06 -7.65 -29.73
CA GLU A 537 -36.56 -6.93 -30.90
C GLU A 537 -35.15 -7.38 -31.30
N ILE A 538 -34.21 -7.43 -30.35
CA ILE A 538 -32.85 -7.90 -30.61
C ILE A 538 -32.84 -9.41 -30.91
N ALA A 539 -33.61 -10.23 -30.22
CA ALA A 539 -33.70 -11.67 -30.46
C ALA A 539 -34.14 -11.99 -31.89
N VAL A 540 -35.08 -11.22 -32.42
CA VAL A 540 -35.60 -11.34 -33.78
C VAL A 540 -34.53 -11.01 -34.84
N THR A 541 -33.40 -10.39 -34.50
CA THR A 541 -32.27 -10.18 -35.43
C THR A 541 -31.51 -11.46 -35.75
N ALA A 542 -31.58 -12.48 -34.88
CA ALA A 542 -30.81 -13.71 -35.02
C ALA A 542 -31.11 -14.44 -36.33
N GLY A 543 -30.06 -14.80 -37.08
CA GLY A 543 -30.18 -15.56 -38.33
C GLY A 543 -30.83 -14.80 -39.51
N LYS A 544 -31.22 -13.52 -39.35
CA LYS A 544 -31.77 -12.73 -40.45
C LYS A 544 -30.72 -12.42 -41.51
N LYS A 545 -31.16 -12.19 -42.75
CA LYS A 545 -30.29 -11.76 -43.85
C LYS A 545 -29.70 -10.38 -43.55
N GLN A 546 -28.42 -10.17 -43.88
CA GLN A 546 -27.71 -8.90 -43.64
C GLN A 546 -28.44 -7.68 -44.24
N SER A 547 -29.10 -7.82 -45.38
CA SER A 547 -29.89 -6.74 -45.99
C SER A 547 -31.03 -6.22 -45.10
N THR A 548 -31.67 -7.11 -44.33
CA THR A 548 -32.73 -6.75 -43.38
C THR A 548 -32.12 -6.11 -42.13
N LEU A 549 -30.99 -6.62 -41.66
CA LEU A 549 -30.28 -6.09 -40.50
C LEU A 549 -29.77 -4.67 -40.74
N ASN A 550 -29.23 -4.40 -41.94
CA ASN A 550 -28.79 -3.05 -42.33
C ASN A 550 -29.92 -2.00 -42.29
N GLN A 551 -31.19 -2.41 -42.37
CA GLN A 551 -32.34 -1.50 -42.24
C GLN A 551 -32.69 -1.24 -40.77
N LEU A 552 -32.65 -2.28 -39.95
CA LEU A 552 -32.88 -2.20 -38.49
C LEU A 552 -31.79 -1.40 -37.80
N GLU A 553 -30.53 -1.57 -38.22
CA GLU A 553 -29.36 -0.86 -37.69
C GLU A 553 -29.52 0.67 -37.71
N ARG A 554 -30.18 1.22 -38.74
CA ARG A 554 -30.39 2.67 -38.90
C ARG A 554 -31.27 3.29 -37.81
N GLN A 555 -31.95 2.47 -37.01
CA GLN A 555 -32.79 2.91 -35.91
C GLN A 555 -32.00 3.16 -34.62
N TYR A 556 -30.73 2.73 -34.57
CA TYR A 556 -29.89 2.81 -33.38
C TYR A 556 -28.68 3.73 -33.58
N GLY A 557 -28.20 4.33 -32.49
CA GLY A 557 -27.00 5.16 -32.48
C GLY A 557 -25.71 4.33 -32.40
N SER A 558 -24.90 4.35 -33.46
CA SER A 558 -23.58 3.70 -33.52
C SER A 558 -23.61 2.20 -33.16
N ILE A 559 -24.54 1.48 -33.76
CA ILE A 559 -24.68 0.02 -33.65
C ILE A 559 -24.44 -0.60 -35.03
N PHE A 560 -23.92 -1.82 -35.07
CA PHE A 560 -23.96 -2.67 -36.26
C PHE A 560 -24.48 -4.06 -35.91
N ILE A 561 -25.29 -4.64 -36.78
CA ILE A 561 -25.95 -5.93 -36.50
C ILE A 561 -25.60 -6.93 -37.60
N CYS A 562 -25.29 -8.16 -37.21
CA CYS A 562 -25.08 -9.30 -38.09
C CYS A 562 -25.90 -10.50 -37.58
N PRO A 563 -26.02 -11.59 -38.37
CA PRO A 563 -26.89 -12.71 -38.02
C PRO A 563 -26.59 -13.35 -36.65
N ASP A 564 -25.34 -13.23 -36.18
CA ASP A 564 -24.85 -13.84 -34.94
C ASP A 564 -24.82 -12.87 -33.75
N THR A 565 -25.20 -11.59 -33.95
CA THR A 565 -25.11 -10.53 -32.92
C THR A 565 -25.83 -10.92 -31.63
N TYR A 566 -27.08 -11.39 -31.72
CA TYR A 566 -27.87 -11.75 -30.54
C TYR A 566 -27.19 -12.86 -29.73
N ASN A 567 -26.78 -13.95 -30.40
CA ASN A 567 -26.12 -15.09 -29.75
C ASN A 567 -24.79 -14.68 -29.08
N ALA A 568 -23.99 -13.84 -29.76
CA ALA A 568 -22.75 -13.32 -29.17
C ALA A 568 -23.04 -12.43 -27.95
N ALA A 569 -24.09 -11.60 -27.98
CA ALA A 569 -24.49 -10.76 -26.85
C ALA A 569 -24.99 -11.60 -25.65
N LEU A 570 -25.75 -12.67 -25.90
CA LEU A 570 -26.14 -13.62 -24.85
C LEU A 570 -24.92 -14.27 -24.20
N LEU A 571 -23.97 -14.73 -25.01
CA LEU A 571 -22.76 -15.40 -24.55
C LEU A 571 -21.86 -14.44 -23.75
N SER A 572 -21.78 -13.18 -24.17
CA SER A 572 -21.05 -12.13 -23.44
C SER A 572 -21.64 -11.88 -22.05
N ALA A 573 -22.95 -11.68 -21.97
CA ALA A 573 -23.64 -11.45 -20.69
C ALA A 573 -23.57 -12.69 -19.78
N GLY A 574 -23.85 -13.89 -20.30
CA GLY A 574 -23.80 -15.12 -19.52
C GLY A 574 -22.39 -15.48 -19.06
N SER A 575 -21.35 -15.13 -19.82
CA SER A 575 -19.95 -15.26 -19.38
C SER A 575 -19.64 -14.37 -18.18
N SER A 576 -20.20 -13.15 -18.11
CA SER A 576 -20.06 -12.30 -16.93
C SER A 576 -20.74 -12.91 -15.69
N HIS A 577 -21.88 -13.59 -15.86
CA HIS A 577 -22.53 -14.31 -14.76
C HIS A 577 -21.66 -15.47 -14.23
N GLN A 578 -21.01 -16.23 -15.11
CA GLN A 578 -20.12 -17.33 -14.71
C GLN A 578 -18.95 -16.86 -13.83
N ILE A 579 -18.38 -15.69 -14.15
CA ILE A 579 -17.34 -15.09 -13.31
C ILE A 579 -17.89 -14.77 -11.92
N VAL A 580 -19.04 -14.09 -11.86
CA VAL A 580 -19.68 -13.71 -10.59
C VAL A 580 -20.03 -14.95 -9.77
N GLU A 581 -20.59 -15.98 -10.40
CA GLU A 581 -20.90 -17.26 -9.75
C GLU A 581 -19.66 -17.90 -9.14
N SER A 582 -18.57 -18.04 -9.90
CA SER A 582 -17.33 -18.64 -9.41
C SER A 582 -16.74 -17.83 -8.25
N ILE A 583 -16.89 -16.50 -8.26
CA ILE A 583 -16.39 -15.64 -7.17
C ILE A 583 -17.25 -15.78 -5.91
N LEU A 584 -18.57 -15.62 -6.03
CA LEU A 584 -19.47 -15.56 -4.88
C LEU A 584 -19.74 -16.94 -4.25
N SER A 585 -19.56 -18.03 -5.01
CA SER A 585 -19.54 -19.39 -4.49
C SER A 585 -18.23 -19.77 -3.76
N GLY A 586 -17.22 -18.90 -3.81
CA GLY A 586 -15.91 -19.12 -3.17
C GLY A 586 -14.95 -20.04 -3.95
N GLU A 587 -15.27 -20.39 -5.19
CA GLU A 587 -14.38 -21.16 -6.06
C GLU A 587 -13.18 -20.33 -6.50
N SER A 588 -13.42 -19.07 -6.85
CA SER A 588 -12.42 -18.11 -7.34
C SER A 588 -12.39 -16.83 -6.51
N ARG A 589 -11.23 -16.21 -6.38
CA ARG A 589 -11.10 -14.93 -5.66
C ARG A 589 -11.44 -13.72 -6.53
N SER A 590 -11.10 -13.80 -7.81
CA SER A 590 -11.27 -12.73 -8.79
C SER A 590 -11.41 -13.35 -10.18
N GLY A 591 -11.83 -12.57 -11.18
CA GLY A 591 -12.03 -13.08 -12.53
C GLY A 591 -11.81 -12.04 -13.64
N ILE A 592 -11.43 -12.52 -14.82
CA ILE A 592 -11.31 -11.71 -16.05
C ILE A 592 -12.24 -12.28 -17.13
N GLY A 593 -13.08 -11.41 -17.70
CA GLY A 593 -13.91 -11.73 -18.86
C GLY A 593 -13.36 -11.12 -20.13
N VAL A 594 -12.87 -11.96 -21.04
CA VAL A 594 -12.51 -11.53 -22.40
C VAL A 594 -13.73 -11.74 -23.30
N ILE A 595 -14.67 -10.80 -23.16
CA ILE A 595 -16.02 -10.91 -23.70
C ILE A 595 -16.32 -9.81 -24.73
N ARG A 596 -17.23 -10.09 -25.66
CA ARG A 596 -17.82 -9.12 -26.61
C ARG A 596 -19.14 -9.64 -27.19
N PRO A 597 -20.06 -8.77 -27.67
CA PRO A 597 -20.00 -7.30 -27.73
C PRO A 597 -19.98 -6.62 -26.34
N PRO A 598 -19.54 -5.35 -26.23
CA PRO A 598 -19.53 -4.61 -24.97
C PRO A 598 -20.95 -4.35 -24.44
N GLY A 599 -21.06 -3.78 -23.24
CA GLY A 599 -22.36 -3.63 -22.57
C GLY A 599 -22.67 -2.28 -21.91
N HIS A 600 -21.69 -1.49 -21.47
CA HIS A 600 -21.93 -0.34 -20.58
C HIS A 600 -22.81 0.79 -21.15
N HIS A 601 -23.04 0.83 -22.47
CA HIS A 601 -23.95 1.79 -23.13
C HIS A 601 -25.37 1.30 -23.33
N ALA A 602 -25.62 0.00 -23.19
CA ALA A 602 -26.94 -0.54 -23.36
C ALA A 602 -27.83 -0.05 -22.21
N GLU A 603 -28.89 0.67 -22.58
CA GLU A 603 -29.94 1.12 -21.67
C GLU A 603 -30.99 0.01 -21.53
N CYS A 604 -32.02 0.23 -20.69
CA CYS A 604 -33.03 -0.79 -20.42
C CYS A 604 -33.90 -1.16 -21.64
N ASP A 605 -33.95 -0.31 -22.67
CA ASP A 605 -34.80 -0.47 -23.85
C ASP A 605 -34.15 -0.03 -25.17
N GLU A 606 -32.84 0.23 -25.17
CA GLU A 606 -32.13 0.69 -26.36
C GLU A 606 -30.68 0.19 -26.42
N ALA A 607 -30.28 -0.23 -27.62
CA ALA A 607 -28.88 -0.53 -27.95
C ALA A 607 -28.14 0.75 -28.36
N TYR A 608 -26.95 0.97 -27.83
CA TYR A 608 -26.15 2.17 -28.14
C TYR A 608 -24.64 1.87 -28.10
N GLY A 609 -23.85 2.56 -28.94
CA GLY A 609 -22.38 2.51 -28.85
C GLY A 609 -21.81 1.09 -28.86
N PHE A 610 -22.20 0.27 -29.84
CA PHE A 610 -21.83 -1.15 -29.98
C PHE A 610 -22.38 -2.11 -28.88
N CYS A 611 -23.13 -1.59 -27.89
CA CYS A 611 -23.63 -2.37 -26.77
C CYS A 611 -25.10 -2.80 -26.97
N PHE A 612 -25.38 -4.08 -26.72
CA PHE A 612 -26.73 -4.67 -26.84
C PHE A 612 -27.34 -4.98 -25.47
N PHE A 613 -26.60 -5.68 -24.61
CA PHE A 613 -26.98 -5.94 -23.24
C PHE A 613 -25.91 -5.44 -22.30
N ASN A 614 -26.32 -4.80 -21.20
CA ASN A 614 -25.38 -4.28 -20.22
C ASN A 614 -24.78 -5.40 -19.35
N ASN A 615 -23.72 -6.04 -19.88
CA ASN A 615 -23.05 -7.19 -19.27
C ASN A 615 -22.69 -6.95 -17.78
N THR A 616 -22.11 -5.78 -17.47
CA THR A 616 -21.66 -5.44 -16.12
C THR A 616 -22.84 -5.25 -15.16
N ALA A 617 -23.90 -4.55 -15.60
CA ALA A 617 -25.07 -4.36 -14.76
C ALA A 617 -25.90 -5.65 -14.59
N LEU A 618 -25.96 -6.50 -15.62
CA LEU A 618 -26.55 -7.83 -15.53
C LEU A 618 -25.78 -8.74 -14.56
N ALA A 619 -24.44 -8.70 -14.59
CA ALA A 619 -23.61 -9.39 -13.61
C ALA A 619 -23.85 -8.89 -12.18
N ALA A 620 -24.05 -7.58 -12.00
CA ALA A 620 -24.43 -7.02 -10.71
C ALA A 620 -25.82 -7.51 -10.27
N LYS A 621 -26.80 -7.57 -11.19
CA LYS A 621 -28.11 -8.17 -10.92
C LYS A 621 -28.01 -9.64 -10.55
N TYR A 622 -27.18 -10.42 -11.26
CA TYR A 622 -26.93 -11.83 -10.92
C TYR A 622 -26.41 -11.99 -9.48
N ALA A 623 -25.45 -11.16 -9.06
CA ALA A 623 -24.96 -11.16 -7.68
C ALA A 623 -26.06 -10.83 -6.64
N ILE A 624 -26.98 -9.91 -6.97
CA ILE A 624 -28.07 -9.53 -6.06
C ILE A 624 -29.15 -10.61 -6.01
N GLU A 625 -29.63 -11.07 -7.15
CA GLU A 625 -30.79 -11.98 -7.23
C GLU A 625 -30.42 -13.40 -6.80
N ILE A 626 -29.21 -13.88 -7.14
CA ILE A 626 -28.77 -15.26 -6.84
C ILE A 626 -28.03 -15.34 -5.50
N HIS A 627 -27.08 -14.43 -5.26
CA HIS A 627 -26.19 -14.48 -4.09
C HIS A 627 -26.58 -13.52 -2.96
N GLN A 628 -27.68 -12.78 -3.12
CA GLN A 628 -28.23 -11.85 -2.12
C GLN A 628 -27.23 -10.78 -1.68
N LEU A 629 -26.31 -10.39 -2.58
CA LEU A 629 -25.32 -9.37 -2.28
C LEU A 629 -25.99 -8.01 -2.07
N GLU A 630 -25.62 -7.29 -1.01
CA GLU A 630 -26.27 -6.02 -0.65
C GLU A 630 -25.71 -4.82 -1.40
N ARG A 631 -24.40 -4.85 -1.69
CA ARG A 631 -23.63 -3.70 -2.19
C ARG A 631 -22.65 -4.15 -3.27
N ILE A 632 -22.66 -3.45 -4.39
CA ILE A 632 -21.77 -3.68 -5.52
C ILE A 632 -21.21 -2.33 -5.97
N LEU A 633 -19.88 -2.26 -6.12
CA LEU A 633 -19.19 -1.12 -6.71
C LEU A 633 -18.87 -1.44 -8.18
N ILE A 634 -19.41 -0.64 -9.09
CA ILE A 634 -19.04 -0.68 -10.51
C ILE A 634 -18.07 0.46 -10.79
N ILE A 635 -16.87 0.12 -11.22
CA ILE A 635 -15.83 1.08 -11.64
C ILE A 635 -15.78 1.04 -13.16
N ASP A 636 -16.16 2.14 -13.81
CA ASP A 636 -16.02 2.31 -15.25
C ASP A 636 -14.87 3.27 -15.55
N TRP A 637 -13.80 2.74 -16.13
CA TRP A 637 -12.61 3.48 -16.55
C TRP A 637 -12.50 3.60 -18.07
N ASP A 638 -13.53 3.22 -18.82
CA ASP A 638 -13.53 3.39 -20.28
C ASP A 638 -13.50 4.89 -20.63
N VAL A 639 -12.66 5.26 -21.60
CA VAL A 639 -12.42 6.66 -21.94
C VAL A 639 -13.52 7.15 -22.87
N LEU A 640 -14.58 7.66 -22.26
CA LEU A 640 -15.61 8.44 -22.92
C LEU A 640 -15.80 9.75 -22.16
N LEU A 641 -16.53 10.71 -22.73
CA LEU A 641 -16.67 12.10 -22.23
C LEU A 641 -17.06 12.25 -20.73
N THR A 642 -17.35 11.17 -19.99
CA THR A 642 -17.60 11.16 -18.54
C THR A 642 -17.14 9.83 -17.91
N MET A 643 -16.29 9.87 -16.86
CA MET A 643 -16.14 8.74 -15.93
C MET A 643 -17.45 8.60 -15.14
N LYS A 644 -17.98 7.37 -15.00
CA LYS A 644 -19.20 7.10 -14.23
C LYS A 644 -18.89 6.16 -13.06
N PHE A 645 -19.32 6.54 -11.86
CA PHE A 645 -19.36 5.67 -10.70
C PHE A 645 -20.82 5.36 -10.37
N THR A 646 -21.18 4.07 -10.33
CA THR A 646 -22.55 3.66 -10.02
C THR A 646 -22.54 2.67 -8.86
N ILE A 647 -23.31 2.98 -7.81
CA ILE A 647 -23.59 2.08 -6.70
C ILE A 647 -24.99 1.51 -6.91
N ILE A 648 -25.10 0.18 -7.00
CA ILE A 648 -26.39 -0.51 -7.07
C ILE A 648 -26.64 -1.18 -5.72
N THR A 649 -27.78 -0.88 -5.09
CA THR A 649 -28.22 -1.50 -3.82
C THR A 649 -29.56 -2.20 -3.98
N ARG A 650 -29.85 -3.16 -3.09
CA ARG A 650 -31.12 -3.94 -3.05
C ARG A 650 -32.39 -3.07 -3.01
N TYR A 651 -32.30 -1.84 -2.50
CA TYR A 651 -33.45 -0.96 -2.24
C TYR A 651 -33.54 0.27 -3.15
N THR A 652 -32.61 0.42 -4.12
CA THR A 652 -32.60 1.56 -5.05
C THR A 652 -32.83 1.10 -6.48
N SER A 653 -33.80 1.70 -7.17
CA SER A 653 -33.84 1.71 -8.64
C SER A 653 -32.57 2.36 -9.19
N TRP A 654 -32.20 2.06 -10.44
CA TRP A 654 -31.06 2.68 -11.14
C TRP A 654 -30.96 4.20 -10.86
N TYR A 655 -29.97 4.62 -10.08
CA TYR A 655 -29.61 6.02 -9.93
C TYR A 655 -28.20 6.19 -10.50
N ASN A 656 -28.11 6.80 -11.67
CA ASN A 656 -26.87 7.38 -12.15
C ASN A 656 -26.53 8.54 -11.22
N VAL A 657 -25.53 8.37 -10.34
CA VAL A 657 -24.89 9.53 -9.70
C VAL A 657 -23.94 10.11 -10.74
N LEU A 658 -24.47 11.00 -11.56
CA LEU A 658 -23.65 11.90 -12.39
C LEU A 658 -22.94 12.87 -11.43
N LEU A 659 -21.72 12.54 -11.04
CA LEU A 659 -20.75 13.59 -10.73
C LEU A 659 -20.34 14.17 -12.08
N SER A 660 -21.09 15.17 -12.57
CA SER A 660 -20.51 16.05 -13.57
C SER A 660 -19.32 16.73 -12.91
N LEU A 661 -18.11 16.34 -13.29
CA LEU A 661 -16.99 17.26 -13.20
C LEU A 661 -17.43 18.49 -14.01
N THR A 662 -17.87 19.52 -13.30
CA THR A 662 -18.37 20.76 -13.89
C THR A 662 -17.36 21.28 -14.91
N ASP A 663 -17.85 21.89 -15.99
CA ASP A 663 -17.09 22.33 -17.18
C ASP A 663 -15.76 23.09 -16.90
N ASP A 664 -15.61 23.68 -15.71
CA ASP A 664 -14.38 24.33 -15.26
C ASP A 664 -13.19 23.37 -15.03
N ILE A 665 -13.40 22.07 -14.81
CA ILE A 665 -12.33 21.07 -14.61
C ILE A 665 -11.90 20.42 -15.93
N MET A 666 -12.84 20.25 -16.87
CA MET A 666 -12.58 19.64 -18.18
C MET A 666 -11.73 20.52 -19.09
N CYS A 667 -11.83 21.85 -18.97
CA CYS A 667 -11.03 22.79 -19.77
C CYS A 667 -9.53 22.77 -19.46
N ASP A 668 -9.11 22.36 -18.25
CA ASP A 668 -7.70 22.39 -17.85
C ASP A 668 -7.01 21.01 -17.85
N ILE A 669 -7.76 19.94 -17.57
CA ILE A 669 -7.17 18.59 -17.42
C ILE A 669 -7.05 17.87 -18.76
N VAL A 670 -8.07 17.95 -19.62
CA VAL A 670 -8.10 17.21 -20.89
C VAL A 670 -7.03 17.70 -21.87
N PRO A 671 -6.79 19.01 -22.06
CA PRO A 671 -5.68 19.49 -22.89
C PRO A 671 -4.30 19.15 -22.31
N ARG A 672 -4.17 19.01 -20.97
CA ARG A 672 -2.90 18.66 -20.32
C ARG A 672 -2.59 17.17 -20.39
N ILE A 673 -3.60 16.30 -20.28
CA ILE A 673 -3.43 14.86 -20.52
C ILE A 673 -3.16 14.59 -22.01
N LEU A 674 -3.83 15.30 -22.92
CA LEU A 674 -3.54 15.24 -24.36
C LEU A 674 -2.16 15.82 -24.70
N SER A 675 -1.70 16.87 -24.02
CA SER A 675 -0.34 17.41 -24.15
C SER A 675 0.73 16.40 -23.69
N LEU A 676 0.48 15.66 -22.61
CA LEU A 676 1.36 14.62 -22.11
C LEU A 676 1.41 13.37 -23.01
N TYR A 677 0.34 13.07 -23.76
CA TYR A 677 0.27 11.90 -24.65
C TYR A 677 0.54 12.18 -26.14
N LEU A 678 0.31 13.40 -26.64
CA LEU A 678 0.45 13.76 -28.06
C LEU A 678 1.57 14.78 -28.35
N GLY A 679 2.30 15.23 -27.32
CA GLY A 679 3.37 16.24 -27.43
C GLY A 679 4.69 15.78 -28.07
N LYS A 680 4.68 14.84 -29.03
CA LYS A 680 5.85 14.46 -29.85
C LYS A 680 5.54 14.18 -31.33
N LEU A 681 4.49 14.78 -31.87
CA LEU A 681 4.30 14.91 -33.30
C LEU A 681 3.88 16.34 -33.63
N TYR A 682 4.86 17.26 -33.66
CA TYR A 682 5.07 18.30 -34.67
C TYR A 682 6.44 18.95 -34.44
#